data_AF-A0A502G761-F1
#
_entry.id   AF-A0A502G761-F1
#
_cell.length_a   1.000
_cell.length_b   1.000
_cell.length_c   1.000
_cell.angle_alpha   90.00
_cell.angle_beta   90.00
_cell.angle_gamma   90.00
#
_symmetry.space_group_name_H-M   'P 1'
#
loop_
_entity.id
_entity.type
_entity.pdbx_description
1 polymer ?
#
loop_
_entity_poly.entity_id
_entity_poly.type
_entity_poly.pdbx_seq_one_letter_code
_entity_poly.pdbx_strand_id
1 'polypeptide(L)'
;MDYLDDLPKRDQNHVHDTMAKTAFEAFIASSGVVLKQSSDASDYGSDYQLEVMHDGMATNVRIQVQLKGTAADLNADRSVSISVKRSNLNYLLMSPGSLYVCLHIPTNTLKVTSAQSVLAQYQNMDESWQSQKSVTVNFAEDLTEHRLIKATSLVRLSALDARNRRVAHRKMSDNEMVVHVRNLLTVYEVADNTSSAVHQLMNLYHSNQNEVISAAYERFKIVLGEEHPAMMFCYMAEIDLASANEAFDRQRVELGILKMQAYSIADDADRAGLHYSIGNGFAALNDFNGALEEYKIACELNKKHADDELMAMIFKNMGGSYAALENEKQAVECYLQALKHNPHLAEAHYSLGLYYHNTGQFEKALEQLDKTVFSSDTQGKLIDLQGWRISALFNVGESRSAFREINALLSQADKAQWIWPWCLKIVAQFGRESIENAKLGLTFWESALRHCPESSVAQRELLLAIIYLRNRNINVHKTYLQFKDDLEACANKIGADAASLLWDLLGHWAEDEELGDEAIFCFEKAYFLQKGDYGLCLSIALNNQHRFEESKTLMKAYTLAFPNDDQGWYRLASAYDLMGQLEECIEPYSQSLSLNVDNDHAWFNLGGAFFNMGNYTEARRVWKEAISRFPDHQLTAKIKADIPFILTDEPS
;
A
#
# COMPACT_ATOMS: atom_id res chain seq x y z
N MET A 1 53.04 69.81 35.34
CA MET A 1 52.63 68.38 35.33
C MET A 1 51.13 68.37 35.52
N ASP A 2 50.39 68.60 34.44
CA ASP A 2 48.94 68.40 34.40
C ASP A 2 48.69 66.94 34.03
N TYR A 3 48.56 66.08 35.04
CA TYR A 3 48.26 64.66 34.87
C TYR A 3 46.74 64.39 34.74
N LEU A 4 45.94 65.42 34.42
CA LEU A 4 44.47 65.32 34.37
C LEU A 4 43.87 65.40 32.95
N ASP A 5 44.67 65.68 31.91
CA ASP A 5 44.23 65.70 30.50
C ASP A 5 44.43 64.38 29.75
N ASP A 6 45.03 63.37 30.39
CA ASP A 6 45.23 61.99 29.88
C ASP A 6 44.12 61.03 30.35
N LEU A 7 42.96 61.54 30.77
CA LEU A 7 41.79 60.68 30.91
C LEU A 7 41.33 60.25 29.51
N PRO A 8 40.99 58.95 29.29
CA PRO A 8 40.48 58.51 28.00
C PRO A 8 39.26 59.35 27.65
N LYS A 9 39.39 60.22 26.63
CA LYS A 9 38.25 60.88 26.02
C LYS A 9 37.33 59.77 25.53
N ARG A 10 36.06 59.78 25.96
CA ARG A 10 35.06 58.80 25.50
C ARG A 10 35.17 58.70 23.98
N ASP A 11 35.60 57.53 23.50
CA ASP A 11 35.74 57.24 22.09
C ASP A 11 34.43 57.62 21.36
N GLN A 12 34.50 58.21 20.15
CA GLN A 12 33.32 58.61 19.38
C GLN A 12 32.34 57.44 19.18
N ASN A 13 32.88 56.22 19.20
CA ASN A 13 32.14 54.95 19.22
C ASN A 13 31.09 54.86 20.36
N HIS A 14 31.39 55.35 21.57
CA HIS A 14 30.43 55.32 22.67
C HIS A 14 29.22 56.24 22.45
N VAL A 15 29.39 57.37 21.74
CA VAL A 15 28.28 58.28 21.43
C VAL A 15 27.36 57.63 20.39
N HIS A 16 27.95 57.05 19.35
CA HIS A 16 27.23 56.32 18.30
C HIS A 16 26.43 55.13 18.87
N ASP A 17 27.04 54.35 19.78
CA ASP A 17 26.37 53.22 20.41
C ASP A 17 25.26 53.64 21.39
N THR A 18 25.43 54.77 22.09
CA THR A 18 24.36 55.33 22.93
C THR A 18 23.15 55.73 22.08
N MET A 19 23.39 56.40 20.94
CA MET A 19 22.33 56.77 20.01
C MET A 19 21.63 55.52 19.43
N ALA A 20 22.41 54.51 19.02
CA ALA A 20 21.88 53.25 18.51
C ALA A 20 20.98 52.56 19.53
N LYS A 21 21.43 52.47 20.79
CA LYS A 21 20.66 51.91 21.90
C LYS A 21 19.34 52.64 22.12
N THR A 22 19.35 53.97 22.20
CA THR A 22 18.12 54.76 22.38
C THR A 22 17.13 54.54 21.23
N ALA A 23 17.61 54.57 19.98
CA ALA A 23 16.77 54.35 18.81
C ALA A 23 16.17 52.94 18.78
N PHE A 24 17.00 51.91 19.03
CA PHE A 24 16.57 50.51 19.01
C PHE A 24 15.60 50.18 20.15
N GLU A 25 15.86 50.66 21.37
CA GLU A 25 14.98 50.45 22.52
C GLU A 25 13.63 51.14 22.34
N ALA A 26 13.60 52.35 21.77
CA ALA A 26 12.35 53.01 21.39
C ALA A 26 11.59 52.21 20.34
N PHE A 27 12.27 51.70 19.30
CA PHE A 27 11.67 50.89 18.25
C PHE A 27 11.03 49.61 18.79
N ILE A 28 11.78 48.80 19.57
CA ILE A 28 11.23 47.53 20.10
C ILE A 28 10.07 47.78 21.06
N ALA A 29 10.14 48.84 21.89
CA ALA A 29 9.07 49.20 22.81
C ALA A 29 7.80 49.61 22.06
N SER A 30 7.93 50.36 20.96
CA SER A 30 6.78 50.73 20.11
C SER A 30 6.20 49.56 19.32
N SER A 31 7.03 48.56 18.95
CA SER A 31 6.59 47.44 18.11
C SER A 31 5.67 46.46 18.84
N GLY A 32 5.86 46.25 20.15
CA GLY A 32 5.14 45.21 20.91
C GLY A 32 5.44 43.75 20.49
N VAL A 33 6.33 43.53 19.51
CA VAL A 33 6.65 42.20 18.95
C VAL A 33 7.61 41.42 19.84
N VAL A 34 8.44 42.13 20.61
CA VAL A 34 9.48 41.55 21.47
C VAL A 34 9.56 42.28 22.81
N LEU A 35 9.98 41.55 23.85
CA LEU A 35 10.26 42.08 25.17
C LEU A 35 11.75 41.98 25.48
N LYS A 36 12.36 43.09 25.90
CA LYS A 36 13.77 43.10 26.33
C LYS A 36 13.93 42.33 27.64
N GLN A 37 14.72 41.27 27.65
CA GLN A 37 15.06 40.49 28.85
C GLN A 37 16.36 40.99 29.49
N SER A 38 17.40 41.17 28.68
CA SER A 38 18.70 41.67 29.13
C SER A 38 19.41 42.41 28.00
N SER A 39 20.39 43.23 28.37
CA SER A 39 21.33 43.83 27.42
C SER A 39 22.68 43.98 28.08
N ASP A 40 23.75 43.67 27.35
CA ASP A 40 25.12 43.91 27.79
C ASP A 40 25.80 44.89 26.82
N ALA A 41 26.49 45.89 27.36
CA ALA A 41 27.14 46.93 26.58
C ALA A 41 28.65 46.70 26.58
N SER A 42 29.24 46.56 25.40
CA SER A 42 30.68 46.40 25.22
C SER A 42 31.26 47.52 24.37
N ASP A 43 32.58 47.68 24.38
CA ASP A 43 33.29 48.67 23.55
C ASP A 43 33.14 48.45 22.02
N TYR A 44 32.52 47.34 21.60
CA TYR A 44 32.40 46.93 20.21
C TYR A 44 30.94 46.79 19.74
N GLY A 45 29.98 47.25 20.55
CA GLY A 45 28.54 47.16 20.32
C GLY A 45 27.78 46.66 21.55
N SER A 46 26.45 46.65 21.46
CA SER A 46 25.56 46.18 22.53
C SER A 46 24.85 44.89 22.12
N ASP A 47 24.88 43.90 23.01
CA ASP A 47 24.20 42.62 22.82
C ASP A 47 22.88 42.63 23.57
N TYR A 48 21.82 42.18 22.92
CA TYR A 48 20.46 42.14 23.44
C TYR A 48 19.90 40.74 23.42
N GLN A 49 19.26 40.34 24.52
CA GLN A 49 18.41 39.18 24.56
C GLN A 49 16.95 39.63 24.55
N LEU A 50 16.23 39.25 23.50
CA LEU A 50 14.84 39.63 23.31
C LEU A 50 13.97 38.38 23.37
N GLU A 51 12.88 38.45 24.11
CA GLU A 51 11.85 37.42 24.14
C GLU A 51 10.76 37.75 23.13
N VAL A 52 10.39 36.77 22.31
CA VAL A 52 9.34 36.91 21.29
C VAL A 52 7.98 36.95 21.97
N MET A 53 7.17 37.94 21.59
CA MET A 53 5.77 38.07 21.99
C MET A 53 4.87 37.49 20.90
N HIS A 54 3.76 36.88 21.30
CA HIS A 54 2.69 36.46 20.40
C HIS A 54 1.35 36.65 21.08
N ASP A 55 0.40 37.29 20.40
CA ASP A 55 -0.94 37.62 20.93
C ASP A 55 -0.89 38.31 22.31
N GLY A 56 0.07 39.23 22.47
CA GLY A 56 0.30 39.97 23.71
C GLY A 56 0.95 39.18 24.85
N MET A 57 1.33 37.91 24.63
CA MET A 57 1.96 37.06 25.63
C MET A 57 3.40 36.66 25.27
N ALA A 58 4.24 36.54 26.30
CA ALA A 58 5.62 36.11 26.16
C ALA A 58 5.70 34.60 25.86
N THR A 59 6.53 34.19 24.90
CA THR A 59 6.52 32.82 24.34
C THR A 59 7.63 31.90 24.88
N ASN A 60 8.52 32.39 25.75
CA ASN A 60 9.79 31.75 26.12
C ASN A 60 10.74 31.46 24.95
N VAL A 61 10.43 31.92 23.74
CA VAL A 61 11.32 31.87 22.57
C VAL A 61 12.15 33.14 22.57
N ARG A 62 13.47 33.02 22.44
CA ARG A 62 14.39 34.15 22.53
C ARG A 62 15.25 34.28 21.28
N ILE A 63 15.50 35.53 20.89
CA ILE A 63 16.45 35.89 19.83
C ILE A 63 17.56 36.75 20.42
N GLN A 64 18.76 36.63 19.86
CA GLN A 64 19.88 37.50 20.19
C GLN A 64 20.00 38.61 19.13
N VAL A 65 20.31 39.82 19.57
CA VAL A 65 20.56 40.94 18.66
C VAL A 65 21.89 41.59 19.01
N GLN A 66 22.76 41.73 18.01
CA GLN A 66 23.94 42.57 18.12
C GLN A 66 23.68 43.94 17.49
N LEU A 67 23.74 44.99 18.32
CA LEU A 67 23.44 46.37 17.94
C LEU A 67 24.72 47.21 17.86
N LYS A 68 24.85 48.02 16.82
CA LYS A 68 25.96 48.97 16.65
C LYS A 68 25.51 50.29 16.02
N GLY A 69 26.14 51.40 16.38
CA GLY A 69 25.99 52.68 15.67
C GLY A 69 27.08 52.87 14.60
N THR A 70 26.74 53.46 13.45
CA THR A 70 27.74 53.83 12.43
C THR A 70 27.43 55.16 11.77
N ALA A 71 28.49 55.91 11.46
CA ALA A 71 28.47 57.12 10.66
C ALA A 71 29.16 56.93 9.29
N ALA A 72 29.39 55.67 8.88
CA ALA A 72 29.97 55.35 7.58
C ALA A 72 29.03 55.78 6.43
N ASP A 73 29.61 56.16 5.29
CA ASP A 73 28.85 56.46 4.08
C ASP A 73 28.12 55.23 3.56
N LEU A 74 27.01 55.47 2.86
CA LEU A 74 26.28 54.41 2.16
C LEU A 74 27.09 53.88 0.97
N ASN A 75 27.01 52.58 0.76
CA ASN A 75 27.51 51.92 -0.45
C ASN A 75 26.71 52.38 -1.69
N ALA A 76 27.21 52.07 -2.89
CA ALA A 76 26.56 52.45 -4.16
C ALA A 76 25.12 51.90 -4.30
N ASP A 77 24.83 50.76 -3.67
CA ASP A 77 23.52 50.11 -3.59
C ASP A 77 22.66 50.61 -2.41
N ARG A 78 23.11 51.65 -1.69
CA ARG A 78 22.50 52.19 -0.47
C ARG A 78 22.54 51.26 0.74
N SER A 79 23.33 50.18 0.70
CA SER A 79 23.61 49.36 1.88
C SER A 79 24.64 50.02 2.79
N VAL A 80 24.74 49.53 4.03
CA VAL A 80 25.77 49.94 5.00
C VAL A 80 26.61 48.73 5.35
N SER A 81 27.94 48.86 5.34
CA SER A 81 28.86 47.78 5.71
C SER A 81 29.61 48.09 6.99
N ILE A 82 29.66 47.13 7.91
CA ILE A 82 30.30 47.30 9.23
C ILE A 82 31.16 46.09 9.53
N SER A 83 32.39 46.34 9.98
CA SER A 83 33.25 45.27 10.48
C SER A 83 32.88 44.89 11.91
N VAL A 84 32.70 43.59 12.13
CA VAL A 84 32.31 42.99 13.41
C VAL A 84 33.21 41.80 13.72
N LYS A 85 33.45 41.50 15.01
CA LYS A 85 34.26 40.33 15.39
C LYS A 85 33.58 39.03 14.93
N ARG A 86 34.35 38.11 14.31
CA ARG A 86 33.82 36.82 13.84
C ARG A 86 33.24 35.97 14.99
N SER A 87 33.80 36.08 16.20
CA SER A 87 33.27 35.42 17.39
C SER A 87 31.80 35.75 17.66
N ASN A 88 31.36 36.96 17.30
CA ASN A 88 29.99 37.39 17.51
C ASN A 88 29.04 36.70 16.52
N LEU A 89 29.50 36.46 15.28
CA LEU A 89 28.72 35.67 14.31
C LEU A 89 28.49 34.25 14.84
N ASN A 90 29.55 33.61 15.36
CA ASN A 90 29.42 32.29 15.99
C ASN A 90 28.43 32.31 17.16
N TYR A 91 28.52 33.32 18.03
CA TYR A 91 27.58 33.48 19.16
C TYR A 91 26.13 33.61 18.70
N LEU A 92 25.85 34.48 17.71
CA LEU A 92 24.49 34.65 17.18
C LEU A 92 23.99 33.38 16.47
N LEU A 93 24.85 32.65 15.75
CA LEU A 93 24.48 31.40 15.09
C LEU A 93 24.10 30.27 16.06
N MET A 94 24.55 30.32 17.32
CA MET A 94 24.11 29.37 18.37
C MET A 94 22.64 29.58 18.78
N SER A 95 22.05 30.73 18.43
CA SER A 95 20.65 31.07 18.70
C SER A 95 19.91 31.35 17.37
N PRO A 96 19.16 30.39 16.81
CA PRO A 96 18.50 30.53 15.52
C PRO A 96 17.66 31.81 15.38
N GLY A 97 17.77 32.46 14.21
CA GLY A 97 17.09 33.72 13.87
C GLY A 97 17.56 34.95 14.65
N SER A 98 18.75 34.90 15.23
CA SER A 98 19.43 36.07 15.77
C SER A 98 19.82 37.08 14.68
N LEU A 99 19.85 38.36 15.06
CA LEU A 99 19.95 39.48 14.14
C LEU A 99 21.16 40.36 14.44
N TYR A 100 21.69 40.96 13.38
CA TYR A 100 22.48 42.17 13.46
C TYR A 100 21.57 43.36 13.23
N VAL A 101 21.70 44.39 14.05
CA VAL A 101 21.02 45.67 13.87
C VAL A 101 22.03 46.79 13.91
N CYS A 102 21.87 47.78 13.03
CA CYS A 102 22.70 48.96 13.02
C CYS A 102 21.86 50.24 12.97
N LEU A 103 22.18 51.24 13.79
CA LEU A 103 21.73 52.61 13.55
C LEU A 103 22.68 53.30 12.55
N HIS A 104 22.18 53.60 11.36
CA HIS A 104 22.88 54.48 10.42
C HIS A 104 22.58 55.93 10.81
N ILE A 105 23.56 56.58 11.44
CA ILE A 105 23.40 57.89 12.08
C ILE A 105 23.03 59.01 11.08
N PRO A 106 23.64 59.09 9.88
CA PRO A 106 23.32 60.17 8.93
C PRO A 106 21.86 60.18 8.47
N THR A 107 21.24 59.01 8.31
CA THR A 107 19.82 58.89 7.91
C THR A 107 18.88 58.70 9.10
N ASN A 108 19.43 58.49 10.30
CA ASN A 108 18.69 58.11 11.50
C ASN A 108 17.75 56.90 11.28
N THR A 109 18.23 55.89 10.55
CA THR A 109 17.48 54.66 10.28
C THR A 109 18.14 53.44 10.91
N LEU A 110 17.33 52.56 11.50
CA LEU A 110 17.77 51.25 11.92
C LEU A 110 17.79 50.32 10.70
N LYS A 111 18.87 49.59 10.53
CA LYS A 111 19.06 48.58 9.48
C LYS A 111 19.25 47.21 10.10
N VAL A 112 18.88 46.15 9.38
CA VAL A 112 18.90 44.77 9.89
C VAL A 112 19.42 43.76 8.87
N THR A 113 20.08 42.73 9.37
CA THR A 113 20.37 41.48 8.63
C THR A 113 20.42 40.32 9.61
N SER A 114 20.11 39.09 9.20
CA SER A 114 20.21 37.93 10.08
C SER A 114 21.63 37.37 10.11
N ALA A 115 21.99 36.72 11.21
CA ALA A 115 23.28 36.01 11.32
C ALA A 115 23.43 34.93 10.23
N GLN A 116 22.32 34.30 9.83
CA GLN A 116 22.30 33.29 8.77
C GLN A 116 22.61 33.91 7.40
N SER A 117 22.02 35.06 7.08
CA SER A 117 22.29 35.78 5.84
C SER A 117 23.74 36.30 5.77
N VAL A 118 24.32 36.68 6.92
CA VAL A 118 25.75 36.97 7.00
C VAL A 118 26.57 35.71 6.71
N LEU A 119 26.28 34.58 7.35
CA LEU A 119 26.98 33.32 7.09
C LEU A 119 26.93 32.93 5.61
N ALA A 120 25.77 33.05 4.97
CA ALA A 120 25.56 32.71 3.56
C ALA A 120 26.44 33.53 2.61
N GLN A 121 26.73 34.80 2.93
CA GLN A 121 27.65 35.64 2.15
C GLN A 121 29.08 35.07 2.10
N TYR A 122 29.49 34.38 3.17
CA TYR A 122 30.83 33.80 3.28
C TYR A 122 30.88 32.31 2.91
N GLN A 123 29.74 31.60 2.84
CA GLN A 123 29.70 30.18 2.49
C GLN A 123 30.27 29.86 1.09
N ASN A 124 30.23 30.83 0.18
CA ASN A 124 30.79 30.71 -1.17
C ASN A 124 32.21 31.28 -1.32
N MET A 125 32.85 31.70 -0.22
CA MET A 125 34.24 32.16 -0.18
C MET A 125 35.16 31.02 0.26
N ASP A 126 36.40 30.99 -0.24
CA ASP A 126 37.41 29.98 0.13
C ASP A 126 37.60 29.86 1.66
N GLU A 127 38.07 28.71 2.15
CA GLU A 127 38.29 28.36 3.58
C GLU A 127 39.03 29.46 4.40
N SER A 128 39.75 30.35 3.71
CA SER A 128 40.42 31.52 4.26
C SER A 128 39.56 32.41 5.17
N TRP A 129 38.25 32.56 4.92
CA TRP A 129 37.42 33.47 5.73
C TRP A 129 37.22 32.98 7.16
N GLN A 130 37.26 31.66 7.38
CA GLN A 130 37.11 31.06 8.71
C GLN A 130 38.27 31.43 9.65
N SER A 131 39.41 31.83 9.08
CA SER A 131 40.60 32.30 9.82
C SER A 131 40.57 33.79 10.17
N GLN A 132 39.61 34.56 9.63
CA GLN A 132 39.52 36.01 9.85
C GLN A 132 39.11 36.34 11.30
N LYS A 133 39.68 37.43 11.84
CA LYS A 133 39.31 37.96 13.17
C LYS A 133 37.98 38.73 13.14
N SER A 134 37.64 39.31 12.00
CA SER A 134 36.43 40.10 11.78
C SER A 134 35.76 39.71 10.47
N VAL A 135 34.45 39.87 10.43
CA VAL A 135 33.62 39.74 9.23
C VAL A 135 32.98 41.08 8.93
N THR A 136 32.88 41.43 7.65
CA THR A 136 32.07 42.56 7.20
C THR A 136 30.61 42.12 7.13
N VAL A 137 29.76 42.79 7.89
CA VAL A 137 28.31 42.62 7.88
C VAL A 137 27.72 43.70 6.97
N ASN A 138 27.00 43.28 5.94
CA ASN A 138 26.29 44.19 5.05
C ASN A 138 24.80 44.30 5.42
N PHE A 139 24.31 45.52 5.52
CA PHE A 139 22.94 45.87 5.88
C PHE A 139 22.24 46.55 4.71
N ALA A 140 21.44 45.78 3.97
CA ALA A 140 20.69 46.28 2.81
C ALA A 140 19.25 46.74 3.18
N GLU A 141 18.67 46.17 4.24
CA GLU A 141 17.27 46.40 4.62
C GLU A 141 17.14 47.30 5.85
N ASP A 142 16.11 48.14 5.87
CA ASP A 142 15.72 48.88 7.07
C ASP A 142 14.94 47.96 8.03
N LEU A 143 15.16 48.15 9.33
CA LEU A 143 14.44 47.44 10.37
C LEU A 143 13.05 48.07 10.55
N THR A 144 12.04 47.40 10.00
CA THR A 144 10.63 47.75 10.15
C THR A 144 9.93 46.79 11.11
N GLU A 145 8.76 47.18 11.63
CA GLU A 145 7.92 46.30 12.45
C GLU A 145 7.58 45.00 11.69
N HIS A 146 7.17 45.12 10.42
CA HIS A 146 6.89 43.98 9.55
C HIS A 146 8.10 43.03 9.43
N ARG A 147 9.30 43.57 9.27
CA ARG A 147 10.53 42.76 9.18
C ARG A 147 10.84 42.03 10.48
N LEU A 148 10.59 42.68 11.62
CA LEU A 148 10.74 42.08 12.95
C LEU A 148 9.72 40.96 13.18
N ILE A 149 8.44 41.17 12.84
CA ILE A 149 7.37 40.16 12.93
C ILE A 149 7.73 38.91 12.12
N LYS A 150 8.23 39.09 10.90
CA LYS A 150 8.66 38.00 10.03
C LYS A 150 9.80 37.19 10.65
N ALA A 151 10.84 37.86 11.16
CA ALA A 151 11.96 37.20 11.82
C ALA A 151 11.52 36.41 13.07
N THR A 152 10.73 37.03 13.95
CA THR A 152 10.27 36.38 15.18
C THR A 152 9.30 35.23 14.93
N SER A 153 8.47 35.33 13.88
CA SER A 153 7.57 34.26 13.46
C SER A 153 8.32 33.01 12.99
N LEU A 154 9.40 33.17 12.22
CA LEU A 154 10.26 32.05 11.79
C LEU A 154 10.94 31.34 12.97
N VAL A 155 11.43 32.10 13.95
CA VAL A 155 12.08 31.53 15.15
C VAL A 155 11.04 30.79 15.99
N ARG A 156 9.85 31.36 16.17
CA ARG A 156 8.76 30.73 16.90
C ARG A 156 8.32 29.42 16.25
N LEU A 157 8.18 29.41 14.92
CA LEU A 157 7.85 28.19 14.16
C LEU A 157 8.93 27.12 14.36
N SER A 158 10.21 27.49 14.27
CA SER A 158 11.33 26.56 14.47
C SER A 158 11.38 25.99 15.89
N ALA A 159 11.07 26.82 16.90
CA ALA A 159 10.95 26.38 18.28
C ALA A 159 9.77 25.40 18.49
N LEU A 160 8.64 25.65 17.81
CA LEU A 160 7.48 24.77 17.82
C LEU A 160 7.79 23.42 17.17
N ASP A 161 8.45 23.41 16.02
CA ASP A 161 8.87 22.17 15.33
C ASP A 161 9.85 21.36 16.19
N ALA A 162 10.81 22.02 16.84
CA ALA A 162 11.72 21.36 17.78
C ALA A 162 10.98 20.76 18.98
N ARG A 163 9.97 21.45 19.51
CA ARG A 163 9.11 20.92 20.58
C ARG A 163 8.31 19.70 20.09
N ASN A 164 7.63 19.81 18.95
CA ASN A 164 6.79 18.76 18.40
C ASN A 164 7.58 17.49 18.13
N ARG A 165 8.79 17.61 17.55
CA ARG A 165 9.73 16.49 17.38
C ARG A 165 10.09 15.82 18.70
N ARG A 166 10.45 16.59 19.73
CA ARG A 166 10.73 16.04 21.07
C ARG A 166 9.54 15.30 21.69
N VAL A 167 8.32 15.79 21.46
CA VAL A 167 7.10 15.14 21.94
C VAL A 167 6.82 13.84 21.17
N ALA A 168 6.98 13.85 19.85
CA ALA A 168 6.83 12.67 19.01
C ALA A 168 7.81 11.56 19.43
N HIS A 169 9.09 11.90 19.60
CA HIS A 169 10.11 10.95 20.06
C HIS A 169 9.80 10.29 21.41
N ARG A 170 9.14 11.00 22.33
CA ARG A 170 8.78 10.44 23.65
C ARG A 170 7.63 9.45 23.61
N LYS A 171 6.84 9.43 22.54
CA LYS A 171 5.63 8.60 22.41
C LYS A 171 5.84 7.36 21.55
N MET A 172 6.98 7.25 20.86
CA MET A 172 7.28 6.16 19.93
C MET A 172 7.92 4.95 20.62
N SER A 173 7.60 3.76 20.14
CA SER A 173 8.30 2.52 20.48
C SER A 173 9.68 2.43 19.79
N ASP A 174 10.54 1.53 20.26
CA ASP A 174 11.90 1.36 19.73
C ASP A 174 11.92 1.02 18.22
N ASN A 175 10.96 0.23 17.74
CA ASN A 175 10.84 -0.13 16.32
C ASN A 175 10.37 1.06 15.46
N GLU A 176 9.47 1.89 15.99
CA GLU A 176 8.98 3.09 15.31
C GLU A 176 10.07 4.16 15.21
N MET A 177 10.97 4.22 16.20
CA MET A 177 12.08 5.18 16.22
C MET A 177 13.02 5.01 15.02
N VAL A 178 13.35 3.77 14.64
CA VAL A 178 14.27 3.48 13.52
C VAL A 178 13.67 3.96 12.19
N VAL A 179 12.37 3.74 11.98
CA VAL A 179 11.66 4.21 10.79
C VAL A 179 11.54 5.74 10.81
N HIS A 180 11.22 6.32 11.97
CA HIS A 180 11.07 7.76 12.12
C HIS A 180 12.38 8.53 11.86
N VAL A 181 13.52 8.03 12.35
CA VAL A 181 14.84 8.62 12.11
C VAL A 181 15.22 8.55 10.63
N ARG A 182 14.85 7.48 9.92
CA ARG A 182 15.10 7.37 8.47
C ARG A 182 14.27 8.35 7.65
N ASN A 183 13.05 8.66 8.10
CA ASN A 183 12.10 9.52 7.40
C ASN A 183 12.08 10.96 7.93
N LEU A 184 13.03 11.31 8.80
CA LEU A 184 13.12 12.64 9.39
C LEU A 184 13.66 13.61 8.35
N LEU A 185 12.76 14.37 7.72
CA LEU A 185 13.14 15.51 6.91
C LEU A 185 13.90 16.50 7.81
N THR A 186 15.12 16.85 7.42
CA THR A 186 15.84 17.98 8.00
C THR A 186 15.01 19.24 7.83
N VAL A 187 14.91 20.05 8.88
CA VAL A 187 14.22 21.35 8.80
C VAL A 187 14.88 22.17 7.70
N TYR A 188 14.10 22.44 6.66
CA TYR A 188 14.56 23.26 5.55
C TYR A 188 14.50 24.73 5.96
N GLU A 189 15.66 25.39 5.98
CA GLU A 189 15.77 26.80 6.32
C GLU A 189 15.48 27.65 5.08
N VAL A 190 14.46 28.50 5.18
CA VAL A 190 14.08 29.43 4.13
C VAL A 190 14.80 30.75 4.35
N ALA A 191 15.36 31.32 3.28
CA ALA A 191 15.99 32.62 3.32
C ALA A 191 15.03 33.69 3.84
N ASP A 192 15.52 34.60 4.65
CA ASP A 192 14.69 35.63 5.29
C ASP A 192 14.34 36.81 4.36
N ASN A 193 15.01 36.94 3.21
CA ASN A 193 14.70 37.93 2.18
C ASN A 193 13.89 37.31 1.04
N THR A 194 13.00 38.11 0.46
CA THR A 194 12.00 37.64 -0.52
C THR A 194 12.64 37.07 -1.79
N SER A 195 13.61 37.76 -2.38
CA SER A 195 14.24 37.33 -3.65
C SER A 195 14.95 35.98 -3.52
N SER A 196 15.70 35.77 -2.44
CA SER A 196 16.39 34.49 -2.21
C SER A 196 15.40 33.37 -1.93
N ALA A 197 14.31 33.64 -1.20
CA ALA A 197 13.29 32.65 -0.91
C ALA A 197 12.52 32.23 -2.18
N VAL A 198 12.21 33.16 -3.08
CA VAL A 198 11.62 32.83 -4.39
C VAL A 198 12.57 31.92 -5.17
N HIS A 199 13.86 32.26 -5.23
CA HIS A 199 14.84 31.45 -5.95
C HIS A 199 14.99 30.04 -5.34
N GLN A 200 15.04 29.94 -4.01
CA GLN A 200 15.04 28.65 -3.31
C GLN A 200 13.80 27.81 -3.65
N LEU A 201 12.62 28.41 -3.60
CA LEU A 201 11.37 27.71 -3.88
C LEU A 201 11.31 27.20 -5.32
N MET A 202 11.70 28.03 -6.29
CA MET A 202 11.77 27.62 -7.70
C MET A 202 12.77 26.48 -7.92
N ASN A 203 13.95 26.53 -7.27
CA ASN A 203 14.95 25.47 -7.40
C ASN A 203 14.46 24.16 -6.79
N LEU A 204 13.77 24.20 -5.64
CA LEU A 204 13.17 23.01 -5.04
C LEU A 204 12.12 22.39 -5.97
N TYR A 205 11.26 23.22 -6.57
CA TYR A 205 10.20 22.75 -7.45
C TYR A 205 10.75 22.12 -8.72
N HIS A 206 11.70 22.78 -9.40
CA HIS A 206 12.36 22.20 -10.58
C HIS A 206 13.20 20.94 -10.28
N SER A 207 13.59 20.75 -9.02
CA SER A 207 14.28 19.54 -8.56
C SER A 207 13.33 18.46 -8.04
N ASN A 208 12.02 18.64 -8.23
CA ASN A 208 10.95 17.75 -7.78
C ASN A 208 10.98 17.43 -6.27
N GLN A 209 11.40 18.38 -5.44
CA GLN A 209 11.48 18.23 -3.98
C GLN A 209 10.17 18.63 -3.29
N ASN A 210 9.05 18.05 -3.72
CA ASN A 210 7.70 18.48 -3.30
C ASN A 210 7.46 18.27 -1.80
N GLU A 211 7.98 17.18 -1.21
CA GLU A 211 7.90 16.93 0.23
C GLU A 211 8.58 18.04 1.05
N VAL A 212 9.74 18.51 0.57
CA VAL A 212 10.51 19.60 1.20
C VAL A 212 9.72 20.91 1.11
N ILE A 213 9.11 21.19 -0.04
CA ILE A 213 8.27 22.37 -0.24
C ILE A 213 7.06 22.34 0.70
N SER A 214 6.34 21.21 0.75
CA SER A 214 5.17 21.04 1.64
C SER A 214 5.56 21.18 3.12
N ALA A 215 6.69 20.58 3.54
CA ALA A 215 7.20 20.73 4.90
C ALA A 215 7.64 22.18 5.23
N ALA A 216 8.11 22.93 4.23
CA ALA A 216 8.53 24.32 4.37
C ALA A 216 7.42 25.35 4.09
N TYR A 217 6.19 24.93 3.78
CA TYR A 217 5.08 25.80 3.38
C TYR A 217 4.89 27.02 4.28
N GLU A 218 4.78 26.80 5.59
CA GLU A 218 4.56 27.89 6.57
C GLU A 218 5.74 28.87 6.60
N ARG A 219 6.97 28.40 6.37
CA ARG A 219 8.16 29.27 6.31
C ARG A 219 8.13 30.14 5.05
N PHE A 220 7.82 29.55 3.89
CA PHE A 220 7.65 30.31 2.65
C PHE A 220 6.49 31.31 2.77
N LYS A 221 5.36 30.92 3.37
CA LYS A 221 4.22 31.82 3.61
C LYS A 221 4.59 33.00 4.51
N ILE A 222 5.33 32.77 5.60
CA ILE A 222 5.82 33.85 6.47
C ILE A 222 6.75 34.81 5.70
N VAL A 223 7.58 34.29 4.81
CA VAL A 223 8.60 35.07 4.12
C VAL A 223 8.05 35.85 2.92
N LEU A 224 7.25 35.19 2.09
CA LEU A 224 6.73 35.74 0.85
C LEU A 224 5.39 36.46 1.05
N GLY A 225 4.60 36.01 2.02
CA GLY A 225 3.18 36.36 2.15
C GLY A 225 2.30 35.45 1.29
N GLU A 226 1.08 35.20 1.74
CA GLU A 226 0.14 34.26 1.10
C GLU A 226 -0.28 34.68 -0.32
N GLU A 227 -0.35 35.99 -0.58
CA GLU A 227 -0.73 36.55 -1.89
C GLU A 227 0.43 36.68 -2.87
N HIS A 228 1.65 36.29 -2.47
CA HIS A 228 2.81 36.41 -3.35
C HIS A 228 2.73 35.38 -4.48
N PRO A 229 2.96 35.76 -5.77
CA PRO A 229 2.79 34.84 -6.91
C PRO A 229 3.60 33.54 -6.81
N ALA A 230 4.81 33.61 -6.24
CA ALA A 230 5.65 32.43 -6.05
C ALA A 230 5.06 31.38 -5.09
N MET A 231 4.05 31.72 -4.26
CA MET A 231 3.34 30.71 -3.46
C MET A 231 2.62 29.67 -4.33
N MET A 232 2.42 29.95 -5.63
CA MET A 232 1.90 28.98 -6.59
C MET A 232 2.69 27.68 -6.61
N PHE A 233 4.02 27.74 -6.52
CA PHE A 233 4.88 26.54 -6.50
C PHE A 233 4.60 25.66 -5.28
N CYS A 234 4.21 26.24 -4.14
CA CYS A 234 3.81 25.47 -2.97
C CYS A 234 2.52 24.70 -3.20
N TYR A 235 1.53 25.34 -3.84
CA TYR A 235 0.26 24.71 -4.13
C TYR A 235 0.38 23.62 -5.20
N MET A 236 1.17 23.87 -6.25
CA MET A 236 1.47 22.87 -7.28
C MET A 236 2.21 21.67 -6.69
N ALA A 237 3.24 21.90 -5.87
CA ALA A 237 3.95 20.82 -5.18
C ALA A 237 3.01 19.96 -4.32
N GLU A 238 2.03 20.57 -3.64
CA GLU A 238 1.05 19.83 -2.85
C GLU A 238 0.12 18.95 -3.71
N ILE A 239 -0.28 19.46 -4.89
CA ILE A 239 -1.07 18.69 -5.88
C ILE A 239 -0.24 17.55 -6.47
N ASP A 240 1.05 17.78 -6.73
CA ASP A 240 1.96 16.78 -7.26
C ASP A 240 2.17 15.64 -6.24
N LEU A 241 2.32 15.95 -4.95
CA LEU A 241 2.33 14.95 -3.86
C LEU A 241 1.04 14.11 -3.86
N ALA A 242 -0.12 14.79 -3.93
CA ALA A 242 -1.40 14.10 -3.94
C ALA A 242 -1.56 13.17 -5.16
N SER A 243 -1.12 13.63 -6.34
CA SER A 243 -1.14 12.86 -7.59
C SER A 243 -0.19 11.66 -7.57
N ALA A 244 0.90 11.76 -6.81
CA ALA A 244 1.83 10.66 -6.55
C ALA A 244 1.33 9.66 -5.49
N ASN A 245 0.15 9.92 -4.88
CA ASN A 245 -0.39 9.18 -3.75
C ASN A 245 0.55 9.23 -2.50
N GLU A 246 1.24 10.35 -2.33
CA GLU A 246 2.07 10.65 -1.17
C GLU A 246 1.26 11.45 -0.13
N ALA A 247 1.82 11.65 1.07
CA ALA A 247 1.14 12.42 2.11
C ALA A 247 1.08 13.91 1.74
N PHE A 248 -0.12 14.48 1.73
CA PHE A 248 -0.36 15.87 1.36
C PHE A 248 -1.38 16.56 2.29
N ASP A 249 -1.39 17.90 2.26
CA ASP A 249 -2.34 18.76 2.97
C ASP A 249 -3.50 19.14 2.05
N ARG A 250 -4.67 18.53 2.32
CA ARG A 250 -5.91 18.76 1.58
C ARG A 250 -6.32 20.24 1.52
N GLN A 251 -6.16 21.00 2.60
CA GLN A 251 -6.59 22.41 2.64
C GLN A 251 -5.74 23.27 1.70
N ARG A 252 -4.46 22.93 1.55
CA ARG A 252 -3.57 23.63 0.62
C ARG A 252 -3.88 23.31 -0.84
N VAL A 253 -4.34 22.10 -1.15
CA VAL A 253 -4.85 21.76 -2.48
C VAL A 253 -6.10 22.58 -2.80
N GLU A 254 -7.07 22.64 -1.87
CA GLU A 254 -8.30 23.43 -2.01
C GLU A 254 -7.99 24.92 -2.21
N LEU A 255 -7.10 25.49 -1.39
CA LEU A 255 -6.64 26.87 -1.52
C LEU A 255 -5.89 27.11 -2.84
N GLY A 256 -5.04 26.15 -3.23
CA GLY A 256 -4.28 26.18 -4.47
C GLY A 256 -5.16 26.28 -5.70
N ILE A 257 -6.21 25.47 -5.78
CA ILE A 257 -7.22 25.51 -6.85
C ILE A 257 -7.85 26.90 -6.95
N LEU A 258 -8.31 27.46 -5.83
CA LEU A 258 -8.91 28.80 -5.80
C LEU A 258 -7.93 29.89 -6.28
N LYS A 259 -6.67 29.82 -5.83
CA LYS A 259 -5.63 30.78 -6.22
C LYS A 259 -5.26 30.65 -7.71
N MET A 260 -5.16 29.43 -8.22
CA MET A 260 -4.89 29.17 -9.64
C MET A 260 -6.04 29.64 -10.54
N GLN A 261 -7.30 29.40 -10.18
CA GLN A 261 -8.46 29.87 -10.96
C GLN A 261 -8.56 31.40 -11.03
N ALA A 262 -8.09 32.11 -10.00
CA ALA A 262 -8.03 33.57 -9.99
C ALA A 262 -6.79 34.13 -10.73
N TYR A 263 -5.84 33.28 -11.11
CA TYR A 263 -4.58 33.69 -11.71
C TYR A 263 -4.74 33.96 -13.21
N SER A 264 -4.32 35.16 -13.64
CA SER A 264 -4.43 35.58 -15.05
C SER A 264 -3.11 35.33 -15.77
N ILE A 265 -3.14 34.49 -16.79
CA ILE A 265 -2.01 34.17 -17.66
C ILE A 265 -2.38 34.53 -19.10
N ALA A 266 -1.49 35.25 -19.79
CA ALA A 266 -1.72 35.69 -21.16
C ALA A 266 -1.43 34.59 -22.19
N ASP A 267 -0.41 33.77 -21.94
CA ASP A 267 0.03 32.71 -22.86
C ASP A 267 -0.90 31.49 -22.79
N ASP A 268 -1.30 30.96 -23.95
CA ASP A 268 -2.23 29.83 -24.06
C ASP A 268 -1.58 28.51 -23.58
N ALA A 269 -0.25 28.34 -23.71
CA ALA A 269 0.46 27.12 -23.29
C ALA A 269 0.60 27.07 -21.76
N ASP A 270 1.00 28.19 -21.15
CA ASP A 270 1.04 28.31 -19.68
C ASP A 270 -0.36 28.12 -19.07
N ARG A 271 -1.41 28.63 -19.74
CA ARG A 271 -2.80 28.39 -19.33
C ARG A 271 -3.18 26.91 -19.43
N ALA A 272 -2.75 26.20 -20.47
CA ALA A 272 -3.00 24.77 -20.58
C ALA A 272 -2.39 24.00 -19.40
N GLY A 273 -1.14 24.30 -19.03
CA GLY A 273 -0.47 23.73 -17.87
C GLY A 273 -1.15 24.07 -16.54
N LEU A 274 -1.66 25.29 -16.40
CA LEU A 274 -2.42 25.72 -15.23
C LEU A 274 -3.73 24.93 -15.08
N HIS A 275 -4.54 24.85 -16.14
CA HIS A 275 -5.80 24.08 -16.13
C HIS A 275 -5.55 22.58 -15.91
N TYR A 276 -4.46 22.02 -16.46
CA TYR A 276 -4.05 20.65 -16.16
C TYR A 276 -3.74 20.45 -14.67
N SER A 277 -3.00 21.39 -14.06
CA SER A 277 -2.67 21.36 -12.62
C SER A 277 -3.92 21.49 -11.74
N ILE A 278 -4.86 22.37 -12.10
CA ILE A 278 -6.16 22.50 -11.41
C ILE A 278 -6.95 21.18 -11.51
N GLY A 279 -6.98 20.57 -12.69
CA GLY A 279 -7.61 19.26 -12.89
C GLY A 279 -7.01 18.17 -12.00
N ASN A 280 -5.68 18.14 -11.87
CA ASN A 280 -4.99 17.24 -10.93
C ASN A 280 -5.42 17.49 -9.49
N GLY A 281 -5.54 18.77 -9.10
CA GLY A 281 -6.05 19.16 -7.78
C GLY A 281 -7.46 18.65 -7.50
N PHE A 282 -8.39 18.82 -8.44
CA PHE A 282 -9.75 18.27 -8.30
C PHE A 282 -9.74 16.74 -8.22
N ALA A 283 -8.94 16.06 -9.05
CA ALA A 283 -8.80 14.61 -9.01
C ALA A 283 -8.25 14.12 -7.66
N ALA A 284 -7.25 14.81 -7.09
CA ALA A 284 -6.71 14.55 -5.77
C ALA A 284 -7.75 14.71 -4.65
N LEU A 285 -8.74 15.59 -4.83
CA LEU A 285 -9.87 15.78 -3.91
C LEU A 285 -11.03 14.80 -4.16
N ASN A 286 -10.86 13.86 -5.10
CA ASN A 286 -11.88 12.94 -5.60
C ASN A 286 -13.07 13.63 -6.29
N ASP A 287 -12.92 14.88 -6.73
CA ASP A 287 -13.88 15.55 -7.60
C ASP A 287 -13.52 15.29 -9.06
N PHE A 288 -13.87 14.10 -9.54
CA PHE A 288 -13.52 13.67 -10.89
C PHE A 288 -14.30 14.41 -11.98
N ASN A 289 -15.47 14.96 -11.67
CA ASN A 289 -16.23 15.75 -12.64
C ASN A 289 -15.58 17.12 -12.84
N GLY A 290 -15.23 17.82 -11.76
CA GLY A 290 -14.46 19.06 -11.83
C GLY A 290 -13.12 18.87 -12.52
N ALA A 291 -12.42 17.77 -12.22
CA ALA A 291 -11.17 17.42 -12.90
C ALA A 291 -11.34 17.29 -14.42
N LEU A 292 -12.38 16.56 -14.87
CA LEU A 292 -12.68 16.38 -16.29
C LEU A 292 -13.03 17.68 -17.02
N GLU A 293 -13.68 18.63 -16.35
CA GLU A 293 -13.96 19.96 -16.94
C GLU A 293 -12.66 20.72 -17.20
N GLU A 294 -11.77 20.77 -16.21
CA GLU A 294 -10.49 21.47 -16.30
C GLU A 294 -9.54 20.80 -17.31
N TYR A 295 -9.49 19.47 -17.34
CA TYR A 295 -8.71 18.74 -18.34
C TYR A 295 -9.19 18.98 -19.78
N LYS A 296 -10.52 19.13 -20.00
CA LYS A 296 -11.04 19.48 -21.33
C LYS A 296 -10.58 20.88 -21.75
N ILE A 297 -10.57 21.84 -20.83
CA ILE A 297 -10.06 23.19 -21.11
C ILE A 297 -8.57 23.11 -21.45
N ALA A 298 -7.77 22.40 -20.64
CA ALA A 298 -6.35 22.18 -20.91
C ALA A 298 -6.12 21.53 -22.28
N CYS A 299 -6.94 20.53 -22.64
CA CYS A 299 -6.88 19.87 -23.94
C CYS A 299 -7.12 20.85 -25.10
N GLU A 300 -8.18 21.67 -25.04
CA GLU A 300 -8.50 22.64 -26.10
C GLU A 300 -7.44 23.73 -26.25
N LEU A 301 -6.84 24.18 -25.15
CA LEU A 301 -5.73 25.13 -25.19
C LEU A 301 -4.49 24.48 -25.81
N ASN A 302 -4.14 23.26 -25.35
CA ASN A 302 -2.94 22.58 -25.83
C ASN A 302 -3.02 22.17 -27.32
N LYS A 303 -4.22 21.91 -27.87
CA LYS A 303 -4.39 21.66 -29.32
C LYS A 303 -3.82 22.79 -30.20
N LYS A 304 -3.79 24.03 -29.70
CA LYS A 304 -3.22 25.16 -30.44
C LYS A 304 -1.69 25.18 -30.44
N HIS A 305 -1.07 24.57 -29.44
CA HIS A 305 0.38 24.56 -29.21
C HIS A 305 1.05 23.26 -29.64
N ALA A 306 0.29 22.18 -29.74
CA ALA A 306 0.76 20.85 -30.15
C ALA A 306 1.90 20.31 -29.26
N ASP A 307 1.80 20.50 -27.94
CA ASP A 307 2.65 19.80 -26.98
C ASP A 307 2.10 18.37 -26.76
N ASP A 308 2.73 17.40 -27.42
CA ASP A 308 2.33 15.99 -27.34
C ASP A 308 2.53 15.40 -25.94
N GLU A 309 3.52 15.86 -25.16
CA GLU A 309 3.78 15.35 -23.83
C GLU A 309 2.67 15.76 -22.86
N LEU A 310 2.34 17.06 -22.83
CA LEU A 310 1.22 17.56 -22.05
C LEU A 310 -0.11 16.93 -22.52
N MET A 311 -0.30 16.75 -23.84
CA MET A 311 -1.52 16.13 -24.36
C MET A 311 -1.68 14.69 -23.88
N ALA A 312 -0.59 13.91 -23.89
CA ALA A 312 -0.58 12.55 -23.37
C ALA A 312 -0.92 12.51 -21.88
N MET A 313 -0.35 13.42 -21.08
CA MET A 313 -0.62 13.52 -19.65
C MET A 313 -2.08 13.90 -19.35
N ILE A 314 -2.65 14.86 -20.09
CA ILE A 314 -4.06 15.25 -19.99
C ILE A 314 -4.97 14.04 -20.24
N PHE A 315 -4.78 13.34 -21.38
CA PHE A 315 -5.60 12.17 -21.69
C PHE A 315 -5.42 11.03 -20.68
N LYS A 316 -4.20 10.80 -20.18
CA LYS A 316 -3.96 9.80 -19.13
C LYS A 316 -4.74 10.12 -17.85
N ASN A 317 -4.74 11.38 -17.41
CA ASN A 317 -5.44 11.77 -16.20
C ASN A 317 -6.96 11.82 -16.40
N MET A 318 -7.45 12.23 -17.57
CA MET A 318 -8.87 12.08 -17.93
C MET A 318 -9.31 10.61 -17.90
N GLY A 319 -8.46 9.70 -18.40
CA GLY A 319 -8.70 8.26 -18.33
C GLY A 319 -8.82 7.77 -16.90
N GLY A 320 -7.93 8.25 -16.01
CA GLY A 320 -7.99 7.97 -14.56
C GLY A 320 -9.29 8.46 -13.92
N SER A 321 -9.70 9.70 -14.22
CA SER A 321 -10.96 10.27 -13.72
C SER A 321 -12.19 9.52 -14.24
N TYR A 322 -12.22 9.12 -15.52
CA TYR A 322 -13.31 8.30 -16.05
C TYR A 322 -13.35 6.91 -15.41
N ALA A 323 -12.19 6.28 -15.17
CA ALA A 323 -12.13 4.99 -14.49
C ALA A 323 -12.65 5.07 -13.04
N ALA A 324 -12.31 6.14 -12.31
CA ALA A 324 -12.81 6.38 -10.96
C ALA A 324 -14.33 6.65 -10.91
N LEU A 325 -14.91 7.12 -12.03
CA LEU A 325 -16.35 7.26 -12.23
C LEU A 325 -17.02 5.99 -12.78
N GLU A 326 -16.31 4.84 -12.76
CA GLU A 326 -16.76 3.54 -13.32
C GLU A 326 -17.14 3.60 -14.81
N ASN A 327 -16.63 4.61 -15.52
CA ASN A 327 -16.89 4.79 -16.94
C ASN A 327 -15.73 4.22 -17.77
N GLU A 328 -15.62 2.89 -17.76
CA GLU A 328 -14.48 2.16 -18.31
C GLU A 328 -14.27 2.42 -19.81
N LYS A 329 -15.36 2.57 -20.58
CA LYS A 329 -15.27 2.76 -22.04
C LYS A 329 -14.55 4.06 -22.37
N GLN A 330 -14.93 5.17 -21.72
CA GLN A 330 -14.29 6.46 -21.91
C GLN A 330 -12.88 6.48 -21.34
N ALA A 331 -12.63 5.76 -20.24
CA ALA A 331 -11.30 5.63 -19.66
C ALA A 331 -10.31 5.00 -20.66
N VAL A 332 -10.68 3.86 -21.25
CA VAL A 332 -9.87 3.14 -22.25
C VAL A 332 -9.63 4.01 -23.49
N GLU A 333 -10.66 4.70 -23.98
CA GLU A 333 -10.51 5.62 -25.10
C GLU A 333 -9.47 6.71 -24.79
N CYS A 334 -9.53 7.32 -23.60
CA CYS A 334 -8.56 8.32 -23.17
C CYS A 334 -7.14 7.76 -23.07
N TYR A 335 -6.95 6.57 -22.47
CA TYR A 335 -5.61 5.96 -22.41
C TYR A 335 -5.05 5.64 -23.80
N LEU A 336 -5.88 5.19 -24.74
CA LEU A 336 -5.46 4.97 -26.12
C LEU A 336 -5.11 6.28 -26.84
N GLN A 337 -5.83 7.38 -26.58
CA GLN A 337 -5.43 8.70 -27.09
C GLN A 337 -4.10 9.15 -26.47
N ALA A 338 -3.90 8.95 -25.18
CA ALA A 338 -2.63 9.27 -24.51
C ALA A 338 -1.45 8.57 -25.20
N LEU A 339 -1.60 7.27 -25.51
CA LEU A 339 -0.57 6.48 -26.19
C LEU A 339 -0.36 6.86 -27.67
N LYS A 340 -1.30 7.55 -28.32
CA LYS A 340 -1.05 8.11 -29.66
C LYS A 340 -0.08 9.29 -29.62
N HIS A 341 -0.14 10.09 -28.56
CA HIS A 341 0.74 11.23 -28.36
C HIS A 341 2.09 10.80 -27.76
N ASN A 342 2.06 9.91 -26.76
CA ASN A 342 3.27 9.32 -26.18
C ASN A 342 3.15 7.78 -26.12
N PRO A 343 3.70 7.06 -27.13
CA PRO A 343 3.67 5.59 -27.17
C PRO A 343 4.45 4.88 -26.07
N HIS A 344 5.22 5.60 -25.24
CA HIS A 344 6.04 5.05 -24.16
C HIS A 344 5.53 5.46 -22.77
N LEU A 345 4.32 6.02 -22.68
CA LEU A 345 3.73 6.44 -21.41
C LEU A 345 3.36 5.22 -20.55
N ALA A 346 4.23 4.91 -19.56
CA ALA A 346 4.13 3.73 -18.74
C ALA A 346 2.80 3.63 -17.98
N GLU A 347 2.28 4.74 -17.45
CA GLU A 347 1.03 4.79 -16.71
C GLU A 347 -0.18 4.43 -17.58
N ALA A 348 -0.21 4.86 -18.84
CA ALA A 348 -1.31 4.53 -19.75
C ALA A 348 -1.28 3.04 -20.14
N HIS A 349 -0.10 2.49 -20.40
CA HIS A 349 0.08 1.05 -20.59
C HIS A 349 -0.34 0.25 -19.36
N TYR A 350 0.05 0.70 -18.16
CA TYR A 350 -0.34 0.04 -16.91
C TYR A 350 -1.86 0.02 -16.75
N SER A 351 -2.52 1.16 -16.89
CA SER A 351 -3.98 1.26 -16.76
C SER A 351 -4.74 0.42 -17.79
N LEU A 352 -4.28 0.37 -19.04
CA LEU A 352 -4.86 -0.51 -20.06
C LEU A 352 -4.61 -1.99 -19.74
N GLY A 353 -3.43 -2.33 -19.22
CA GLY A 353 -3.11 -3.67 -18.76
C GLY A 353 -4.06 -4.16 -17.67
N LEU A 354 -4.34 -3.31 -16.67
CA LEU A 354 -5.32 -3.61 -15.62
C LEU A 354 -6.74 -3.77 -16.17
N TYR A 355 -7.16 -2.89 -17.09
CA TYR A 355 -8.47 -3.00 -17.74
C TYR A 355 -8.63 -4.33 -18.48
N TYR A 356 -7.63 -4.72 -19.29
CA TYR A 356 -7.68 -5.98 -20.01
C TYR A 356 -7.62 -7.19 -19.07
N HIS A 357 -6.89 -7.11 -17.97
CA HIS A 357 -6.86 -8.15 -16.94
C HIS A 357 -8.25 -8.34 -16.31
N ASN A 358 -8.86 -7.25 -15.84
CA ASN A 358 -10.18 -7.28 -15.19
C ASN A 358 -11.31 -7.74 -16.13
N THR A 359 -11.18 -7.49 -17.43
CA THR A 359 -12.13 -7.96 -18.46
C THR A 359 -11.81 -9.36 -19.01
N GLY A 360 -10.80 -10.05 -18.44
CA GLY A 360 -10.42 -11.42 -18.82
C GLY A 360 -9.67 -11.54 -20.13
N GLN A 361 -9.22 -10.42 -20.73
CA GLN A 361 -8.43 -10.38 -21.95
C GLN A 361 -6.93 -10.47 -21.63
N PHE A 362 -6.50 -11.58 -21.06
CA PHE A 362 -5.18 -11.73 -20.43
C PHE A 362 -3.99 -11.56 -21.40
N GLU A 363 -4.11 -11.97 -22.66
CA GLU A 363 -3.05 -11.77 -23.66
C GLU A 363 -2.82 -10.28 -23.95
N LYS A 364 -3.91 -9.52 -24.09
CA LYS A 364 -3.83 -8.05 -24.27
C LYS A 364 -3.30 -7.38 -23.01
N ALA A 365 -3.69 -7.89 -21.84
CA ALA A 365 -3.17 -7.40 -20.57
C ALA A 365 -1.65 -7.52 -20.54
N LEU A 366 -1.11 -8.70 -20.85
CA LEU A 366 0.33 -8.93 -20.91
C LEU A 366 1.03 -8.01 -21.93
N GLU A 367 0.47 -7.84 -23.12
CA GLU A 367 1.04 -6.95 -24.13
C GLU A 367 1.22 -5.51 -23.62
N GLN A 368 0.25 -5.00 -22.86
CA GLN A 368 0.33 -3.66 -22.27
C GLN A 368 1.26 -3.63 -21.06
N LEU A 369 1.16 -4.60 -20.16
CA LEU A 369 1.98 -4.66 -18.96
C LEU A 369 3.47 -4.84 -19.28
N ASP A 370 3.83 -5.54 -20.37
CA ASP A 370 5.22 -5.68 -20.83
C ASP A 370 5.81 -4.35 -21.35
N LYS A 371 4.96 -3.42 -21.79
CA LYS A 371 5.37 -2.07 -22.22
C LYS A 371 5.46 -1.08 -21.06
N THR A 372 5.03 -1.45 -19.86
CA THR A 372 5.13 -0.62 -18.67
C THR A 372 6.54 -0.66 -18.10
N VAL A 373 7.28 0.44 -18.27
CA VAL A 373 8.61 0.63 -17.67
C VAL A 373 8.55 1.80 -16.69
N PHE A 374 8.50 1.50 -15.39
CA PHE A 374 8.60 2.52 -14.36
C PHE A 374 10.07 2.79 -13.98
N SER A 375 10.37 4.00 -13.51
CA SER A 375 11.69 4.34 -12.98
C SER A 375 12.01 3.55 -11.71
N SER A 376 13.31 3.33 -11.44
CA SER A 376 13.79 2.56 -10.28
C SER A 376 13.29 3.06 -8.93
N ASP A 377 12.88 4.32 -8.84
CA ASP A 377 12.41 4.97 -7.61
C ASP A 377 10.98 4.55 -7.23
N THR A 378 10.28 3.78 -8.08
CA THR A 378 8.90 3.32 -7.86
C THR A 378 8.80 1.82 -7.63
N GLN A 379 9.63 1.29 -6.73
CA GLN A 379 9.71 -0.14 -6.40
C GLN A 379 8.33 -0.77 -6.14
N GLY A 380 7.41 -0.07 -5.46
CA GLY A 380 6.05 -0.54 -5.18
C GLY A 380 5.20 -0.76 -6.46
N LYS A 381 5.26 0.16 -7.42
CA LYS A 381 4.52 0.04 -8.69
C LYS A 381 5.05 -1.10 -9.56
N LEU A 382 6.36 -1.35 -9.52
CA LEU A 382 6.99 -2.47 -10.24
C LEU A 382 6.54 -3.83 -9.68
N ILE A 383 6.35 -3.92 -8.37
CA ILE A 383 5.85 -5.12 -7.69
C ILE A 383 4.39 -5.39 -8.09
N ASP A 384 3.52 -4.38 -8.03
CA ASP A 384 2.12 -4.54 -8.40
C ASP A 384 2.00 -5.00 -9.86
N LEU A 385 2.78 -4.37 -10.76
CA LEU A 385 2.93 -4.78 -12.15
C LEU A 385 3.30 -6.26 -12.29
N GLN A 386 4.31 -6.74 -11.55
CA GLN A 386 4.70 -8.15 -11.57
C GLN A 386 3.56 -9.07 -11.11
N GLY A 387 2.80 -8.66 -10.09
CA GLY A 387 1.65 -9.41 -9.61
C GLY A 387 0.57 -9.61 -10.68
N TRP A 388 0.20 -8.54 -11.37
CA TRP A 388 -0.76 -8.59 -12.48
C TRP A 388 -0.24 -9.43 -13.66
N ARG A 389 1.05 -9.31 -13.99
CA ARG A 389 1.69 -10.12 -15.05
C ARG A 389 1.69 -11.60 -14.71
N ILE A 390 2.09 -11.99 -13.50
CA ILE A 390 2.06 -13.40 -13.04
C ILE A 390 0.64 -13.97 -13.14
N SER A 391 -0.36 -13.21 -12.68
CA SER A 391 -1.76 -13.64 -12.77
C SER A 391 -2.22 -13.82 -14.21
N ALA A 392 -1.91 -12.88 -15.11
CA ALA A 392 -2.26 -13.00 -16.52
C ALA A 392 -1.55 -14.20 -17.19
N LEU A 393 -0.27 -14.44 -16.87
CA LEU A 393 0.51 -15.59 -17.38
C LEU A 393 -0.13 -16.93 -16.99
N PHE A 394 -0.62 -17.07 -15.75
CA PHE A 394 -1.35 -18.28 -15.37
C PHE A 394 -2.63 -18.48 -16.17
N ASN A 395 -3.41 -17.41 -16.37
CA ASN A 395 -4.69 -17.51 -17.08
C ASN A 395 -4.54 -17.81 -18.58
N VAL A 396 -3.44 -17.39 -19.22
CA VAL A 396 -3.14 -17.77 -20.62
C VAL A 396 -2.47 -19.15 -20.75
N GLY A 397 -2.19 -19.82 -19.62
CA GLY A 397 -1.52 -21.13 -19.59
C GLY A 397 0.00 -21.09 -19.73
N GLU A 398 0.64 -19.92 -19.60
CA GLU A 398 2.09 -19.71 -19.67
C GLU A 398 2.77 -19.96 -18.32
N SER A 399 2.55 -21.14 -17.75
CA SER A 399 2.94 -21.52 -16.38
C SER A 399 4.43 -21.34 -16.10
N ARG A 400 5.29 -21.74 -17.03
CA ARG A 400 6.75 -21.63 -16.87
C ARG A 400 7.18 -20.17 -16.73
N SER A 401 6.58 -19.30 -17.52
CA SER A 401 6.84 -17.87 -17.49
C SER A 401 6.36 -17.28 -16.15
N ALA A 402 5.17 -17.66 -15.68
CA ALA A 402 4.64 -17.23 -14.38
C ALA A 402 5.58 -17.64 -13.22
N PHE A 403 6.00 -18.91 -13.17
CA PHE A 403 6.92 -19.39 -12.14
C PHE A 403 8.32 -18.77 -12.24
N ARG A 404 8.79 -18.42 -13.45
CA ARG A 404 10.04 -17.67 -13.62
C ARG A 404 9.95 -16.29 -12.98
N GLU A 405 8.83 -15.59 -13.15
CA GLU A 405 8.61 -14.28 -12.53
C GLU A 405 8.46 -14.37 -11.02
N ILE A 406 7.76 -15.38 -10.51
CA ILE A 406 7.69 -15.67 -9.07
C ILE A 406 9.10 -15.87 -8.50
N ASN A 407 9.96 -16.65 -9.15
CA ASN A 407 11.34 -16.87 -8.70
C ASN A 407 12.18 -15.58 -8.75
N ALA A 408 11.98 -14.73 -9.75
CA ALA A 408 12.63 -13.43 -9.83
C ALA A 408 12.20 -12.51 -8.67
N LEU A 409 10.91 -12.52 -8.31
CA LEU A 409 10.40 -11.78 -7.15
C LEU A 409 10.95 -12.34 -5.82
N LEU A 410 10.99 -13.66 -5.67
CA LEU A 410 11.56 -14.32 -4.49
C LEU A 410 13.05 -14.00 -4.27
N SER A 411 13.81 -13.70 -5.32
CA SER A 411 15.21 -13.26 -5.17
C SER A 411 15.36 -11.96 -4.38
N GLN A 412 14.27 -11.22 -4.20
CA GLN A 412 14.20 -9.96 -3.44
C GLN A 412 13.47 -10.12 -2.10
N ALA A 413 13.08 -11.34 -1.71
CA ALA A 413 12.26 -11.61 -0.54
C ALA A 413 12.87 -11.10 0.78
N ASP A 414 14.20 -11.11 0.90
CA ASP A 414 14.89 -10.60 2.09
C ASP A 414 14.70 -9.10 2.31
N LYS A 415 14.38 -8.34 1.24
CA LYS A 415 14.14 -6.90 1.30
C LYS A 415 12.72 -6.56 1.74
N ALA A 416 11.78 -7.50 1.62
CA ALA A 416 10.35 -7.23 1.81
C ALA A 416 9.59 -8.46 2.32
N GLN A 417 9.18 -8.39 3.59
CA GLN A 417 8.50 -9.49 4.30
C GLN A 417 7.16 -9.92 3.66
N TRP A 418 6.52 -9.06 2.86
CA TRP A 418 5.22 -9.35 2.24
C TRP A 418 5.34 -10.30 1.01
N ILE A 419 6.53 -10.45 0.42
CA ILE A 419 6.74 -11.21 -0.83
C ILE A 419 6.31 -12.67 -0.67
N TRP A 420 6.79 -13.34 0.38
CA TRP A 420 6.47 -14.75 0.63
C TRP A 420 4.96 -14.98 0.81
N PRO A 421 4.25 -14.29 1.72
CA PRO A 421 2.80 -14.40 1.85
C PRO A 421 2.04 -14.22 0.53
N TRP A 422 2.46 -13.27 -0.30
CA TRP A 422 1.84 -13.02 -1.60
C TRP A 422 2.08 -14.18 -2.59
N CYS A 423 3.32 -14.65 -2.73
CA CYS A 423 3.65 -15.78 -3.60
C CYS A 423 2.94 -17.08 -3.18
N LEU A 424 2.81 -17.34 -1.87
CA LEU A 424 2.07 -18.50 -1.37
C LEU A 424 0.61 -18.44 -1.82
N LYS A 425 -0.03 -17.26 -1.76
CA LYS A 425 -1.42 -17.11 -2.17
C LYS A 425 -1.61 -17.34 -3.67
N ILE A 426 -0.78 -16.74 -4.52
CA ILE A 426 -0.94 -16.87 -5.98
C ILE A 426 -0.67 -18.30 -6.45
N VAL A 427 0.34 -18.98 -5.90
CA VAL A 427 0.63 -20.37 -6.27
C VAL A 427 -0.44 -21.32 -5.70
N ALA A 428 -1.02 -21.05 -4.54
CA ALA A 428 -2.16 -21.85 -4.04
C ALA A 428 -3.38 -21.75 -4.96
N GLN A 429 -3.64 -20.56 -5.52
CA GLN A 429 -4.76 -20.33 -6.43
C GLN A 429 -4.62 -21.09 -7.74
N PHE A 430 -3.47 -20.95 -8.43
CA PHE A 430 -3.28 -21.50 -9.77
C PHE A 430 -2.55 -22.85 -9.80
N GLY A 431 -1.87 -23.22 -8.72
CA GLY A 431 -0.89 -24.31 -8.64
C GLY A 431 -1.45 -25.70 -8.91
N ARG A 432 -2.77 -25.91 -8.93
CA ARG A 432 -3.41 -27.20 -9.25
C ARG A 432 -4.42 -27.13 -10.41
N GLU A 433 -4.39 -26.08 -11.22
CA GLU A 433 -5.27 -25.98 -12.38
C GLU A 433 -4.83 -26.88 -13.55
N SER A 434 -3.54 -27.20 -13.64
CA SER A 434 -2.98 -28.09 -14.65
C SER A 434 -1.89 -29.00 -14.08
N ILE A 435 -1.56 -30.08 -14.81
CA ILE A 435 -0.44 -30.97 -14.45
C ILE A 435 0.89 -30.20 -14.43
N GLU A 436 1.09 -29.25 -15.34
CA GLU A 436 2.30 -28.43 -15.38
C GLU A 436 2.39 -27.50 -14.16
N ASN A 437 1.28 -26.84 -13.79
CA ASN A 437 1.21 -26.00 -12.59
C ASN A 437 1.53 -26.80 -11.34
N ALA A 438 0.97 -28.00 -11.21
CA ALA A 438 1.20 -28.84 -10.03
C ALA A 438 2.67 -29.29 -9.95
N LYS A 439 3.30 -29.65 -11.07
CA LYS A 439 4.73 -30.00 -11.12
C LYS A 439 5.64 -28.85 -10.71
N LEU A 440 5.42 -27.66 -11.28
CA LEU A 440 6.20 -26.47 -10.92
C LEU A 440 5.92 -26.06 -9.46
N GLY A 441 4.66 -26.17 -9.04
CA GLY A 441 4.20 -25.92 -7.68
C GLY A 441 4.92 -26.78 -6.64
N LEU A 442 5.18 -28.07 -6.89
CA LEU A 442 5.95 -28.93 -5.97
C LEU A 442 7.28 -28.29 -5.59
N THR A 443 8.08 -27.88 -6.59
CA THR A 443 9.39 -27.27 -6.36
C THR A 443 9.29 -25.95 -5.58
N PHE A 444 8.24 -25.19 -5.83
CA PHE A 444 7.95 -23.96 -5.11
C PHE A 444 7.60 -24.23 -3.64
N TRP A 445 6.71 -25.18 -3.36
CA TRP A 445 6.28 -25.50 -1.99
C TRP A 445 7.42 -26.11 -1.16
N GLU A 446 8.25 -26.97 -1.76
CA GLU A 446 9.46 -27.49 -1.12
C GLU A 446 10.46 -26.37 -0.79
N SER A 447 10.62 -25.39 -1.69
CA SER A 447 11.41 -24.19 -1.42
C SER A 447 10.82 -23.36 -0.29
N ALA A 448 9.49 -23.15 -0.29
CA ALA A 448 8.80 -22.42 0.75
C ALA A 448 8.96 -23.06 2.13
N LEU A 449 8.88 -24.40 2.23
CA LEU A 449 9.08 -25.12 3.50
C LEU A 449 10.53 -25.12 3.97
N ARG A 450 11.51 -24.99 3.09
CA ARG A 450 12.90 -24.75 3.50
C ARG A 450 13.08 -23.38 4.16
N HIS A 451 12.34 -22.37 3.72
CA HIS A 451 12.40 -21.02 4.29
C HIS A 451 11.52 -20.87 5.54
N CYS A 452 10.32 -21.46 5.52
CA CYS A 452 9.36 -21.41 6.62
C CYS A 452 8.79 -22.83 6.86
N PRO A 453 9.52 -23.67 7.63
CA PRO A 453 9.12 -25.07 7.88
C PRO A 453 7.76 -25.22 8.55
N GLU A 454 7.35 -24.21 9.32
CA GLU A 454 6.08 -24.19 10.07
C GLU A 454 4.90 -23.63 9.27
N SER A 455 5.09 -23.31 7.99
CA SER A 455 4.00 -22.78 7.14
C SER A 455 2.96 -23.86 6.84
N SER A 456 1.84 -23.81 7.56
CA SER A 456 0.71 -24.73 7.36
C SER A 456 0.13 -24.65 5.95
N VAL A 457 0.12 -23.46 5.34
CA VAL A 457 -0.29 -23.28 3.94
C VAL A 457 0.64 -24.06 3.02
N ALA A 458 1.96 -23.90 3.15
CA ALA A 458 2.89 -24.62 2.26
C ALA A 458 2.83 -26.14 2.47
N GLN A 459 2.69 -26.62 3.72
CA GLN A 459 2.52 -28.04 4.03
C GLN A 459 1.27 -28.60 3.36
N ARG A 460 0.13 -27.91 3.52
CA ARG A 460 -1.16 -28.28 2.91
C ARG A 460 -1.05 -28.34 1.39
N GLU A 461 -0.59 -27.27 0.77
CA GLU A 461 -0.59 -27.12 -0.68
C GLU A 461 0.38 -28.10 -1.35
N LEU A 462 1.50 -28.44 -0.69
CA LEU A 462 2.42 -29.49 -1.12
C LEU A 462 1.72 -30.86 -1.17
N LEU A 463 1.07 -31.28 -0.08
CA LEU A 463 0.38 -32.57 -0.03
C LEU A 463 -0.76 -32.66 -1.05
N LEU A 464 -1.53 -31.57 -1.21
CA LEU A 464 -2.58 -31.50 -2.23
C LEU A 464 -2.01 -31.57 -3.65
N ALA A 465 -0.85 -30.97 -3.93
CA ALA A 465 -0.23 -31.05 -5.25
C ALA A 465 0.28 -32.47 -5.55
N ILE A 466 0.85 -33.16 -4.56
CA ILE A 466 1.30 -34.55 -4.70
C ILE A 466 0.12 -35.46 -5.03
N ILE A 467 -0.97 -35.41 -4.24
CA ILE A 467 -2.11 -36.31 -4.46
C ILE A 467 -2.85 -36.00 -5.77
N TYR A 468 -2.94 -34.72 -6.14
CA TYR A 468 -3.50 -34.28 -7.43
C TYR A 468 -2.76 -34.88 -8.63
N LEU A 469 -1.43 -34.92 -8.58
CA LEU A 469 -0.58 -35.50 -9.62
C LEU A 469 -0.71 -37.03 -9.64
N ARG A 470 -0.69 -37.67 -8.47
CA ARG A 470 -0.85 -39.12 -8.33
C ARG A 470 -2.18 -39.60 -8.93
N ASN A 471 -3.30 -38.93 -8.63
CA ASN A 471 -4.62 -39.28 -9.17
C ASN A 471 -4.73 -39.10 -10.69
N ARG A 472 -3.74 -38.46 -11.34
CA ARG A 472 -3.62 -38.35 -12.80
C ARG A 472 -2.54 -39.26 -13.37
N ASN A 473 -2.14 -40.30 -12.61
CA ASN A 473 -1.12 -41.28 -12.98
C ASN A 473 0.27 -40.66 -13.25
N ILE A 474 0.57 -39.52 -12.63
CA ILE A 474 1.92 -38.94 -12.65
C ILE A 474 2.72 -39.52 -11.49
N ASN A 475 3.91 -40.04 -11.78
CA ASN A 475 4.82 -40.54 -10.74
C ASN A 475 5.31 -39.38 -9.86
N VAL A 476 4.97 -39.44 -8.57
CA VAL A 476 5.35 -38.45 -7.56
C VAL A 476 6.52 -38.89 -6.70
N HIS A 477 7.12 -40.06 -6.99
CA HIS A 477 8.26 -40.63 -6.27
C HIS A 477 8.05 -40.73 -4.75
N LYS A 478 6.80 -40.95 -4.33
CA LYS A 478 6.40 -41.04 -2.94
C LYS A 478 5.49 -42.25 -2.75
N THR A 479 5.80 -43.06 -1.75
CA THR A 479 4.99 -44.22 -1.37
C THR A 479 3.79 -43.79 -0.52
N TYR A 480 2.77 -44.65 -0.45
CA TYR A 480 1.62 -44.47 0.46
C TYR A 480 2.08 -44.14 1.90
N LEU A 481 2.99 -44.96 2.46
CA LEU A 481 3.46 -44.81 3.83
C LEU A 481 4.18 -43.45 4.05
N GLN A 482 5.04 -43.04 3.13
CA GLN A 482 5.71 -41.74 3.23
C GLN A 482 4.74 -40.57 3.13
N PHE A 483 3.69 -40.68 2.31
CA PHE A 483 2.65 -39.64 2.25
C PHE A 483 1.84 -39.59 3.55
N LYS A 484 1.47 -40.76 4.09
CA LYS A 484 0.77 -40.88 5.36
C LYS A 484 1.56 -40.24 6.50
N ASP A 485 2.85 -40.57 6.63
CA ASP A 485 3.72 -40.00 7.67
C ASP A 485 3.78 -38.46 7.59
N ASP A 486 3.91 -37.92 6.39
CA ASP A 486 3.94 -36.46 6.17
C ASP A 486 2.59 -35.80 6.50
N LEU A 487 1.47 -36.45 6.15
CA LEU A 487 0.13 -35.98 6.51
C LEU A 487 -0.05 -35.99 8.04
N GLU A 488 0.30 -37.07 8.72
CA GLU A 488 0.22 -37.18 10.18
C GLU A 488 1.05 -36.10 10.89
N ALA A 489 2.26 -35.81 10.39
CA ALA A 489 3.14 -34.80 10.94
C ALA A 489 2.54 -33.38 10.89
N CYS A 490 1.68 -33.08 9.91
CA CYS A 490 1.11 -31.74 9.71
C CYS A 490 -0.40 -31.64 9.92
N ALA A 491 -1.13 -32.74 10.12
CA ALA A 491 -2.60 -32.78 10.12
C ALA A 491 -3.23 -31.77 11.10
N ASN A 492 -2.65 -31.61 12.30
CA ASN A 492 -3.15 -30.67 13.32
C ASN A 492 -2.84 -29.20 13.00
N LYS A 493 -1.95 -28.92 12.03
CA LYS A 493 -1.51 -27.55 11.66
C LYS A 493 -2.26 -26.99 10.46
N ILE A 494 -2.71 -27.85 9.54
CA ILE A 494 -3.30 -27.44 8.25
C ILE A 494 -4.81 -27.14 8.30
N GLY A 495 -5.45 -27.33 9.45
CA GLY A 495 -6.88 -27.11 9.66
C GLY A 495 -7.73 -28.33 9.33
N ALA A 496 -8.88 -28.46 10.00
CA ALA A 496 -9.75 -29.64 9.90
C ALA A 496 -10.23 -29.90 8.47
N ASP A 497 -10.60 -28.85 7.73
CA ASP A 497 -11.13 -28.96 6.36
C ASP A 497 -10.11 -29.51 5.36
N ALA A 498 -8.85 -29.08 5.46
CA ALA A 498 -7.80 -29.56 4.58
C ALA A 498 -7.34 -30.96 4.99
N ALA A 499 -7.25 -31.21 6.30
CA ALA A 499 -6.86 -32.50 6.83
C ALA A 499 -7.90 -33.58 6.49
N SER A 500 -9.20 -33.32 6.64
CA SER A 500 -10.26 -34.27 6.30
C SER A 500 -10.22 -34.65 4.81
N LEU A 501 -10.10 -33.66 3.93
CA LEU A 501 -9.96 -33.89 2.48
C LEU A 501 -8.71 -34.73 2.15
N LEU A 502 -7.56 -34.40 2.75
CA LEU A 502 -6.32 -35.16 2.50
C LEU A 502 -6.39 -36.59 3.04
N TRP A 503 -7.04 -36.80 4.19
CA TRP A 503 -7.29 -38.14 4.72
C TRP A 503 -8.23 -38.95 3.83
N ASP A 504 -9.30 -38.35 3.32
CA ASP A 504 -10.23 -39.00 2.39
C ASP A 504 -9.53 -39.40 1.07
N LEU A 505 -8.78 -38.47 0.47
CA LEU A 505 -8.00 -38.75 -0.74
C LEU A 505 -6.92 -39.82 -0.51
N LEU A 506 -6.31 -39.85 0.68
CA LEU A 506 -5.37 -40.91 1.06
C LEU A 506 -6.07 -42.25 1.26
N GLY A 507 -7.32 -42.27 1.73
CA GLY A 507 -8.16 -43.46 1.81
C GLY A 507 -8.39 -44.09 0.44
N HIS A 508 -8.73 -43.30 -0.56
CA HIS A 508 -8.83 -43.78 -1.95
C HIS A 508 -7.50 -44.27 -2.52
N TRP A 509 -6.37 -43.63 -2.16
CA TRP A 509 -5.06 -44.18 -2.51
C TRP A 509 -4.84 -45.55 -1.85
N ALA A 510 -5.19 -45.73 -0.57
CA ALA A 510 -5.10 -47.04 0.07
C ALA A 510 -5.96 -48.10 -0.63
N GLU A 511 -7.18 -47.76 -1.07
CA GLU A 511 -8.04 -48.66 -1.86
C GLU A 511 -7.38 -49.09 -3.18
N ASP A 512 -6.78 -48.14 -3.91
CA ASP A 512 -6.05 -48.45 -5.16
C ASP A 512 -4.83 -49.37 -4.94
N GLU A 513 -4.24 -49.35 -3.74
CA GLU A 513 -3.16 -50.27 -3.34
C GLU A 513 -3.68 -51.54 -2.64
N GLU A 514 -5.00 -51.77 -2.63
CA GLU A 514 -5.66 -52.90 -1.99
C GLU A 514 -5.39 -53.00 -0.46
N LEU A 515 -5.10 -51.88 0.19
CA LEU A 515 -4.81 -51.76 1.62
C LEU A 515 -6.11 -51.46 2.40
N GLY A 516 -6.96 -52.47 2.54
CA GLY A 516 -8.31 -52.34 3.13
C GLY A 516 -8.39 -51.69 4.52
N ASP A 517 -7.61 -52.18 5.48
CA ASP A 517 -7.62 -51.64 6.85
C ASP A 517 -7.08 -50.20 6.91
N GLU A 518 -6.12 -49.87 6.06
CA GLU A 518 -5.54 -48.53 5.95
C GLU A 518 -6.51 -47.54 5.30
N ALA A 519 -7.29 -47.99 4.30
CA ALA A 519 -8.37 -47.20 3.73
C ALA A 519 -9.41 -46.82 4.80
N ILE A 520 -9.85 -47.80 5.60
CA ILE A 520 -10.77 -47.57 6.72
C ILE A 520 -10.16 -46.57 7.71
N PHE A 521 -8.91 -46.74 8.13
CA PHE A 521 -8.23 -45.81 9.04
C PHE A 521 -8.25 -44.37 8.50
N CYS A 522 -7.96 -44.18 7.22
CA CYS A 522 -7.95 -42.87 6.58
C CYS A 522 -9.36 -42.24 6.55
N PHE A 523 -10.38 -43.00 6.13
CA PHE A 523 -11.76 -42.51 6.12
C PHE A 523 -12.30 -42.25 7.54
N GLU A 524 -11.90 -43.03 8.55
CA GLU A 524 -12.20 -42.77 9.96
C GLU A 524 -11.61 -41.43 10.42
N LYS A 525 -10.37 -41.11 10.04
CA LYS A 525 -9.75 -39.81 10.33
C LYS A 525 -10.52 -38.66 9.67
N ALA A 526 -10.87 -38.79 8.39
CA ALA A 526 -11.66 -37.79 7.67
C ALA A 526 -13.04 -37.57 8.32
N TYR A 527 -13.75 -38.66 8.60
CA TYR A 527 -15.06 -38.64 9.26
C TYR A 527 -15.00 -38.08 10.69
N PHE A 528 -13.94 -38.37 11.45
CA PHE A 528 -13.76 -37.81 12.78
C PHE A 528 -13.65 -36.28 12.75
N LEU A 529 -12.94 -35.74 11.75
CA LEU A 529 -12.70 -34.30 11.63
C LEU A 529 -13.91 -33.50 11.17
N GLN A 530 -14.66 -33.97 10.16
CA GLN A 530 -15.72 -33.16 9.53
C GLN A 530 -17.09 -33.82 9.39
N LYS A 531 -17.26 -35.11 9.74
CA LYS A 531 -18.53 -35.84 9.55
C LYS A 531 -19.05 -35.67 8.11
N GLY A 532 -20.37 -35.71 7.88
CA GLY A 532 -20.93 -35.55 6.53
C GLY A 532 -20.43 -36.63 5.57
N ASP A 533 -20.29 -36.27 4.29
CA ASP A 533 -20.04 -37.16 3.15
C ASP A 533 -18.90 -38.18 3.37
N TYR A 534 -17.89 -37.87 4.18
CA TYR A 534 -16.82 -38.82 4.56
C TYR A 534 -17.35 -40.10 5.23
N GLY A 535 -18.54 -40.05 5.84
CA GLY A 535 -19.23 -41.20 6.39
C GLY A 535 -19.65 -42.21 5.33
N LEU A 536 -19.98 -41.76 4.12
CA LEU A 536 -20.34 -42.63 3.00
C LEU A 536 -19.10 -43.43 2.54
N CYS A 537 -17.95 -42.76 2.33
CA CYS A 537 -16.70 -43.43 1.98
C CYS A 537 -16.29 -44.47 3.04
N LEU A 538 -16.36 -44.09 4.33
CA LEU A 538 -16.05 -45.00 5.43
C LEU A 538 -16.99 -46.22 5.45
N SER A 539 -18.29 -46.04 5.25
CA SER A 539 -19.25 -47.15 5.20
C SER A 539 -18.96 -48.11 4.04
N ILE A 540 -18.58 -47.59 2.88
CA ILE A 540 -18.19 -48.41 1.72
C ILE A 540 -16.97 -49.25 2.07
N ALA A 541 -15.92 -48.63 2.61
CA ALA A 541 -14.69 -49.32 3.00
C ALA A 541 -14.95 -50.40 4.07
N LEU A 542 -15.78 -50.11 5.08
CA LEU A 542 -16.18 -51.09 6.10
C LEU A 542 -16.95 -52.29 5.49
N ASN A 543 -17.88 -52.03 4.58
CA ASN A 543 -18.63 -53.09 3.89
C ASN A 543 -17.71 -53.96 3.02
N ASN A 544 -16.76 -53.35 2.30
CA ASN A 544 -15.78 -54.07 1.49
C ASN A 544 -14.88 -54.99 2.33
N GLN A 545 -14.63 -54.65 3.60
CA GLN A 545 -13.90 -55.48 4.57
C GLN A 545 -14.81 -56.36 5.44
N HIS A 546 -16.07 -56.55 5.05
CA HIS A 546 -17.06 -57.37 5.78
C HIS A 546 -17.34 -56.91 7.22
N ARG A 547 -17.02 -55.65 7.57
CA ARG A 547 -17.29 -55.02 8.89
C ARG A 547 -18.69 -54.39 8.91
N PHE A 548 -19.71 -55.17 8.57
CA PHE A 548 -21.07 -54.69 8.33
C PHE A 548 -21.75 -54.08 9.56
N GLU A 549 -21.51 -54.61 10.76
CA GLU A 549 -22.11 -54.09 12.00
C GLU A 549 -21.66 -52.65 12.30
N GLU A 550 -20.39 -52.36 12.04
CA GLU A 550 -19.80 -51.04 12.23
C GLU A 550 -20.33 -50.07 11.18
N SER A 551 -20.39 -50.50 9.91
CA SER A 551 -21.00 -49.75 8.81
C SER A 551 -22.47 -49.40 9.09
N LYS A 552 -23.26 -50.37 9.55
CA LYS A 552 -24.65 -50.17 9.96
C LYS A 552 -24.76 -49.15 11.09
N THR A 553 -23.95 -49.27 12.14
CA THR A 553 -23.97 -48.36 13.28
C THR A 553 -23.64 -46.93 12.86
N LEU A 554 -22.61 -46.77 12.02
CA LEU A 554 -22.20 -45.51 11.43
C LEU A 554 -23.33 -44.90 10.58
N MET A 555 -23.91 -45.69 9.67
CA MET A 555 -24.95 -45.23 8.74
C MET A 555 -26.27 -44.90 9.43
N LYS A 556 -26.62 -45.59 10.53
CA LYS A 556 -27.76 -45.17 11.37
C LYS A 556 -27.55 -43.78 11.96
N ALA A 557 -26.37 -43.52 12.51
CA ALA A 557 -26.06 -42.19 13.05
C ALA A 557 -26.02 -41.13 11.94
N TYR A 558 -25.51 -41.49 10.76
CA TYR A 558 -25.46 -40.63 9.59
C TYR A 558 -26.86 -40.22 9.10
N THR A 559 -27.77 -41.17 8.90
CA THR A 559 -29.12 -40.86 8.39
C THR A 559 -29.97 -40.05 9.36
N LEU A 560 -29.68 -40.13 10.67
CA LEU A 560 -30.27 -39.24 11.67
C LEU A 560 -29.75 -37.79 11.54
N ALA A 561 -28.46 -37.63 11.22
CA ALA A 561 -27.86 -36.31 11.04
C ALA A 561 -28.20 -35.69 9.66
N PHE A 562 -28.32 -36.52 8.63
CA PHE A 562 -28.57 -36.12 7.24
C PHE A 562 -29.80 -36.86 6.67
N PRO A 563 -31.02 -36.56 7.19
CA PRO A 563 -32.22 -37.33 6.85
C PRO A 563 -32.68 -37.19 5.39
N ASN A 564 -32.20 -36.17 4.67
CA ASN A 564 -32.58 -35.88 3.28
C ASN A 564 -31.53 -36.35 2.26
N ASP A 565 -30.53 -37.14 2.67
CA ASP A 565 -29.53 -37.73 1.76
C ASP A 565 -29.94 -39.16 1.40
N ASP A 566 -30.33 -39.38 0.13
CA ASP A 566 -30.77 -40.69 -0.37
C ASP A 566 -29.64 -41.73 -0.33
N GLN A 567 -28.39 -41.30 -0.50
CA GLN A 567 -27.24 -42.20 -0.49
C GLN A 567 -26.98 -42.74 0.90
N GLY A 568 -27.08 -41.90 1.95
CA GLY A 568 -26.99 -42.35 3.34
C GLY A 568 -28.00 -43.46 3.67
N TRP A 569 -29.25 -43.28 3.25
CA TRP A 569 -30.30 -44.29 3.44
C TRP A 569 -30.04 -45.58 2.66
N TYR A 570 -29.58 -45.46 1.40
CA TYR A 570 -29.16 -46.61 0.60
C TYR A 570 -28.00 -47.38 1.25
N ARG A 571 -26.98 -46.69 1.76
CA ARG A 571 -25.84 -47.32 2.45
C ARG A 571 -26.26 -48.02 3.73
N LEU A 572 -27.17 -47.43 4.51
CA LEU A 572 -27.75 -48.07 5.68
C LEU A 572 -28.51 -49.37 5.29
N ALA A 573 -29.33 -49.30 4.24
CA ALA A 573 -30.07 -50.44 3.73
C ALA A 573 -29.12 -51.57 3.29
N SER A 574 -28.09 -51.22 2.52
CA SER A 574 -27.06 -52.13 2.05
C SER A 574 -26.31 -52.80 3.21
N ALA A 575 -26.01 -52.07 4.30
CA ALA A 575 -25.36 -52.66 5.47
C ALA A 575 -26.26 -53.72 6.16
N TYR A 576 -27.57 -53.47 6.29
CA TYR A 576 -28.52 -54.46 6.80
C TYR A 576 -28.65 -55.68 5.89
N ASP A 577 -28.76 -55.46 4.60
CA ASP A 577 -28.89 -56.51 3.58
C ASP A 577 -27.65 -57.43 3.55
N LEU A 578 -26.44 -56.86 3.59
CA LEU A 578 -25.18 -57.60 3.68
C LEU A 578 -25.05 -58.43 4.96
N MET A 579 -25.75 -58.07 6.04
CA MET A 579 -25.86 -58.85 7.26
C MET A 579 -26.93 -59.95 7.21
N GLY A 580 -27.75 -59.99 6.17
CA GLY A 580 -28.93 -60.84 6.08
C GLY A 580 -30.09 -60.40 6.97
N GLN A 581 -30.07 -59.16 7.48
CA GLN A 581 -31.16 -58.53 8.22
C GLN A 581 -32.18 -57.98 7.22
N LEU A 582 -32.87 -58.90 6.56
CA LEU A 582 -33.71 -58.59 5.40
C LEU A 582 -34.85 -57.65 5.82
N GLU A 583 -35.55 -57.92 6.92
CA GLU A 583 -36.71 -57.12 7.35
C GLU A 583 -36.34 -55.66 7.62
N GLU A 584 -35.19 -55.44 8.26
CA GLU A 584 -34.70 -54.13 8.64
C GLU A 584 -34.15 -53.30 7.47
N CYS A 585 -33.78 -53.92 6.34
CA CYS A 585 -33.26 -53.19 5.18
C CYS A 585 -34.37 -52.53 4.33
N ILE A 586 -35.61 -53.00 4.42
CA ILE A 586 -36.74 -52.52 3.59
C ILE A 586 -37.06 -51.05 3.82
N GLU A 587 -37.13 -50.63 5.08
CA GLU A 587 -37.46 -49.25 5.44
C GLU A 587 -36.39 -48.27 4.94
N PRO A 588 -35.08 -48.46 5.21
CA PRO A 588 -34.02 -47.63 4.64
C PRO A 588 -34.00 -47.59 3.09
N TYR A 589 -34.21 -48.72 2.40
CA TYR A 589 -34.32 -48.71 0.93
C TYR A 589 -35.53 -47.88 0.46
N SER A 590 -36.68 -48.03 1.13
CA SER A 590 -37.89 -47.27 0.81
C SER A 590 -37.71 -45.77 1.05
N GLN A 591 -37.03 -45.38 2.13
CA GLN A 591 -36.67 -43.99 2.41
C GLN A 591 -35.75 -43.42 1.33
N SER A 592 -34.70 -44.15 0.95
CA SER A 592 -33.81 -43.77 -0.16
C SER A 592 -34.59 -43.50 -1.46
N LEU A 593 -35.49 -44.41 -1.83
CA LEU A 593 -36.32 -44.28 -3.04
C LEU A 593 -37.38 -43.18 -2.95
N SER A 594 -37.82 -42.82 -1.74
CA SER A 594 -38.75 -41.71 -1.53
C SER A 594 -38.07 -40.35 -1.74
N LEU A 595 -36.78 -40.25 -1.41
CA LEU A 595 -35.94 -39.07 -1.63
C LEU A 595 -35.44 -38.99 -3.07
N ASN A 596 -35.03 -40.14 -3.62
CA ASN A 596 -34.52 -40.25 -4.98
C ASN A 596 -35.08 -41.50 -5.68
N VAL A 597 -36.15 -41.31 -6.45
CA VAL A 597 -36.80 -42.37 -7.20
C VAL A 597 -35.94 -42.91 -8.36
N ASP A 598 -34.87 -42.19 -8.72
CA ASP A 598 -33.97 -42.55 -9.82
C ASP A 598 -32.75 -43.36 -9.35
N ASN A 599 -32.67 -43.70 -8.05
CA ASN A 599 -31.65 -44.59 -7.51
C ASN A 599 -31.92 -46.04 -7.92
N ASP A 600 -31.37 -46.44 -9.06
CA ASP A 600 -31.48 -47.78 -9.65
C ASP A 600 -30.98 -48.88 -8.71
N HIS A 601 -29.83 -48.69 -8.05
CA HIS A 601 -29.29 -49.64 -7.09
C HIS A 601 -30.26 -49.94 -5.94
N ALA A 602 -30.91 -48.92 -5.38
CA ALA A 602 -31.90 -49.08 -4.32
C ALA A 602 -33.12 -49.88 -4.79
N TRP A 603 -33.62 -49.64 -6.02
CA TRP A 603 -34.74 -50.38 -6.59
C TRP A 603 -34.43 -51.87 -6.76
N PHE A 604 -33.28 -52.20 -7.35
CA PHE A 604 -32.92 -53.60 -7.59
C PHE A 604 -32.61 -54.34 -6.29
N ASN A 605 -31.91 -53.71 -5.35
CA ASN A 605 -31.59 -54.35 -4.08
C ASN A 605 -32.83 -54.52 -3.19
N LEU A 606 -33.76 -53.56 -3.18
CA LEU A 606 -35.04 -53.70 -2.46
C LEU A 606 -35.85 -54.90 -2.97
N GLY A 607 -35.95 -55.07 -4.30
CA GLY A 607 -36.63 -56.24 -4.86
C GLY A 607 -35.90 -57.55 -4.52
N GLY A 608 -34.57 -57.52 -4.46
CA GLY A 608 -33.74 -58.64 -3.99
C GLY A 608 -33.99 -59.00 -2.53
N ALA A 609 -34.09 -57.99 -1.65
CA ALA A 609 -34.42 -58.18 -0.25
C ALA A 609 -35.79 -58.87 -0.08
N PHE A 610 -36.84 -58.39 -0.76
CA PHE A 610 -38.15 -59.05 -0.73
C PHE A 610 -38.13 -60.46 -1.29
N PHE A 611 -37.34 -60.71 -2.35
CA PHE A 611 -37.18 -62.03 -2.92
C PHE A 611 -36.53 -62.99 -1.92
N ASN A 612 -35.46 -62.56 -1.24
CA ASN A 612 -34.74 -63.35 -0.25
C ASN A 612 -35.57 -63.65 1.00
N MET A 613 -36.57 -62.81 1.33
CA MET A 613 -37.58 -63.10 2.36
C MET A 613 -38.64 -64.12 1.93
N GLY A 614 -38.71 -64.46 0.65
CA GLY A 614 -39.81 -65.24 0.07
C GLY A 614 -41.09 -64.43 -0.18
N ASN A 615 -41.06 -63.10 -0.06
CA ASN A 615 -42.19 -62.23 -0.42
C ASN A 615 -42.17 -61.93 -1.94
N TYR A 616 -42.49 -62.96 -2.73
CA TYR A 616 -42.44 -62.88 -4.19
C TYR A 616 -43.42 -61.86 -4.79
N THR A 617 -44.51 -61.55 -4.08
CA THR A 617 -45.49 -60.55 -4.52
C THR A 617 -44.92 -59.14 -4.52
N GLU A 618 -44.24 -58.73 -3.44
CA GLU A 618 -43.61 -57.41 -3.39
C GLU A 618 -42.34 -57.37 -4.24
N ALA A 619 -41.54 -58.43 -4.25
CA ALA A 619 -40.36 -58.53 -5.14
C ALA A 619 -40.76 -58.33 -6.61
N ARG A 620 -41.84 -58.99 -7.07
CA ARG A 620 -42.42 -58.81 -8.40
C ARG A 620 -42.79 -57.35 -8.66
N ARG A 621 -43.51 -56.72 -7.72
CA ARG A 621 -43.95 -55.32 -7.86
C ARG A 621 -42.77 -54.37 -8.01
N VAL A 622 -41.79 -54.47 -7.10
CA VAL A 622 -40.60 -53.61 -7.07
C VAL A 622 -39.73 -53.81 -8.31
N TRP A 623 -39.43 -55.06 -8.69
CA TRP A 623 -38.61 -55.30 -9.88
C TRP A 623 -39.31 -55.00 -11.20
N LYS A 624 -40.64 -55.14 -11.32
CA LYS A 624 -41.38 -54.66 -12.51
C LYS A 624 -41.21 -53.14 -12.68
N GLU A 625 -41.32 -52.39 -11.59
CA GLU A 625 -41.10 -50.94 -11.59
C GLU A 625 -39.65 -50.60 -11.94
N ALA A 626 -38.68 -51.26 -11.30
CA ALA A 626 -37.25 -51.09 -11.56
C ALA A 626 -36.88 -51.33 -13.03
N ILE A 627 -37.36 -52.43 -13.62
CA ILE A 627 -37.12 -52.80 -15.02
C ILE A 627 -37.77 -51.79 -15.98
N SER A 628 -38.96 -51.28 -15.62
CA SER A 628 -39.64 -50.27 -16.44
C SER A 628 -38.89 -48.94 -16.44
N ARG A 629 -38.28 -48.57 -15.32
CA ARG A 629 -37.52 -47.32 -15.17
C ARG A 629 -36.12 -47.41 -15.75
N PHE A 630 -35.44 -48.53 -15.53
CA PHE A 630 -34.05 -48.77 -15.92
C PHE A 630 -33.95 -49.98 -16.85
N PRO A 631 -34.47 -49.87 -18.10
CA PRO A 631 -34.49 -50.99 -19.04
C PRO A 631 -33.09 -51.47 -19.42
N ASP A 632 -32.09 -50.59 -19.37
CA ASP A 632 -30.70 -50.86 -19.76
C ASP A 632 -29.79 -51.25 -18.58
N HIS A 633 -30.31 -51.28 -17.35
CA HIS A 633 -29.51 -51.67 -16.18
C HIS A 633 -29.11 -53.16 -16.25
N GLN A 634 -27.90 -53.49 -15.81
CA GLN A 634 -27.35 -54.86 -15.93
C GLN A 634 -28.24 -55.92 -15.27
N LEU A 635 -28.84 -55.60 -14.12
CA LEU A 635 -29.72 -56.52 -13.40
C LEU A 635 -31.07 -56.74 -14.11
N THR A 636 -31.50 -55.85 -15.01
CA THR A 636 -32.73 -56.05 -15.79
C THR A 636 -32.66 -57.30 -16.67
N ALA A 637 -31.56 -57.44 -17.43
CA ALA A 637 -31.35 -58.61 -18.27
C ALA A 637 -31.23 -59.88 -17.42
N LYS A 638 -30.52 -59.79 -16.29
CA LYS A 638 -30.30 -60.91 -15.37
C LYS A 638 -31.60 -61.41 -14.74
N ILE A 639 -32.46 -60.52 -14.24
CA ILE A 639 -33.75 -60.91 -13.64
C ILE A 639 -34.65 -61.57 -14.70
N LYS A 640 -34.69 -61.03 -15.93
CA LYS A 640 -35.48 -61.62 -17.03
C LYS A 640 -35.00 -63.01 -17.45
N ALA A 641 -33.69 -63.25 -17.41
CA ALA A 641 -33.09 -64.52 -17.81
C ALA A 641 -33.14 -65.58 -16.70
N ASP A 642 -32.73 -65.20 -15.49
CA ASP A 642 -32.47 -66.14 -14.40
C ASP A 642 -33.72 -66.39 -13.53
N ILE A 643 -34.62 -65.40 -13.44
CA ILE A 643 -35.80 -65.44 -12.56
C ILE A 643 -37.07 -65.02 -13.33
N PRO A 644 -37.35 -65.50 -14.55
CA PRO A 644 -38.48 -65.02 -15.37
C PRO A 644 -39.85 -65.21 -14.67
N PHE A 645 -39.98 -66.24 -13.84
CA PHE A 645 -41.20 -66.55 -13.10
C PHE A 645 -41.62 -65.44 -12.12
N ILE A 646 -40.66 -64.64 -11.63
CA ILE A 646 -40.99 -63.56 -10.69
C ILE A 646 -41.76 -62.45 -11.39
N LEU A 647 -41.65 -62.32 -12.71
CA LEU A 647 -42.27 -61.26 -13.51
C LEU A 647 -43.64 -61.65 -14.10
N THR A 648 -44.00 -62.93 -14.10
CA THR A 648 -45.27 -63.44 -14.65
C THR A 648 -46.36 -63.49 -13.58
N ASP A 649 -47.62 -63.19 -13.91
CA ASP A 649 -48.72 -63.16 -12.93
C ASP A 649 -49.19 -64.55 -12.43
N GLU A 650 -48.46 -65.62 -12.75
CA GLU A 650 -48.79 -66.97 -12.32
C GLU A 650 -48.48 -67.18 -10.82
N PRO A 651 -49.37 -67.89 -10.09
CA PRO A 651 -49.15 -68.23 -8.68
C PRO A 651 -48.10 -69.34 -8.57
N SER A 652 -47.12 -69.13 -7.68
CA SER A 652 -46.11 -70.12 -7.27
C SER A 652 -46.69 -71.17 -6.34
#